data_AF-A0A7I8V9A3-F1
#
_entry.id   AF-A0A7I8V9A3-F1
#
_cell.length_a   1.000
_cell.length_b   1.000
_cell.length_c   1.000
_cell.angle_alpha   90.00
_cell.angle_beta   90.00
_cell.angle_gamma   90.00
#
_symmetry.space_group_name_H-M   'P 1'
#
loop_
_entity.id
_entity.type
_entity.pdbx_description
1 polymer ?
#
loop_
_entity_poly.entity_id
_entity_poly.type
_entity_poly.pdbx_seq_one_letter_code
_entity_poly.pdbx_strand_id
1 'polypeptide(L)'
;MADCVQDRIDHYQNVENTMDPSNLDINDDFDPFPDKNETTEDEGDGSIAPPMNSWYHGRLERRLAEERLRTAGCYGSYLVRESDRKPGSYVLSFLGRTGINHFRVTALCGDYYIGGREFYSLGDLIGYYTHRSDLLKQERLTNPAAPPEPVNDQVKVVAILPYNQIPETDELSFEKGEVFLVHNDLGDGWLWVTSQSTGLSGIVNKGLVQEIKGQSDPIESFDWFHPNISKSKAAEKLKESGSNSFLVRPSESKIGHYSLFFYCNHTVQRFRIEKINGKYYMGGRYFECVSDVIERYKKEQILLGHCLEHAVLRTRDEESDNLSRCSFTRSSGSNFFLNRKDHIVINGYLQKKSAKDSKKWKTYYFVLNGTERHLYFFENDKRSKPKGLIDGNYSNLYPVHESLFGRPNCFQIIQKSFNHQAVFYLCAESSDICQQWILSLKAYCQNTVTRILKNSSVVVLTQLRSLNISIKDAKKLGPKTQAYCVLNLNDVKVARTSVKGGPDAVWDEDFLIEDLPKDIESLTINVYCKGRMKDSLMFSVHENLYNLTSVAKHDWYDSCDCGSIRLILTYLQETIMPSKEYSAIKQIILEFENVKILSELMQSDTERKSFANAILQVFRQEKKEEKLLEYFTSDVIKAEQYVTTLFRADSMATTLMCQYMKMTAMQFVKSALTNTIEKATDGKTDQVELLKETLNSIFQTVEKCPPVIRFICYKMRHKAGQKWPEDDRVRTCVVTAFIFLRLLCPALHNPKAFNLVTEAPHAEARNTLLAVTKSLQKLSNLSQNVDSLPFGASFVRNNQETMKQLAEAICVKELDRENDRNVSIDVARNLAKIHQCCSARYEQLKEMSKNSDEVKKILIVVDMLNKHKDHYINECNNSYAR
;
A
#
# COMPACT_ATOMS: atom_id res chain seq x y z
N MET A 1 -26.15 29.08 -59.87
CA MET A 1 -24.84 28.68 -59.32
C MET A 1 -25.01 27.30 -58.72
N ALA A 2 -25.09 26.32 -59.62
CA ALA A 2 -24.78 24.93 -59.34
C ALA A 2 -23.24 24.80 -59.33
N ASP A 3 -22.72 23.68 -58.81
CA ASP A 3 -21.31 23.31 -58.70
C ASP A 3 -20.58 23.75 -57.42
N CYS A 4 -20.94 23.15 -56.28
CA CYS A 4 -19.97 22.75 -55.23
C CYS A 4 -20.58 21.81 -54.16
N VAL A 5 -21.43 20.87 -54.57
CA VAL A 5 -22.01 19.83 -53.69
C VAL A 5 -21.97 18.51 -54.43
N GLN A 6 -20.78 17.92 -54.66
CA GLN A 6 -20.67 16.52 -55.11
C GLN A 6 -19.24 15.93 -55.05
N ASP A 7 -18.42 16.24 -54.02
CA ASP A 7 -17.06 15.67 -53.93
C ASP A 7 -16.61 15.22 -52.51
N ARG A 8 -17.56 15.03 -51.58
CA ARG A 8 -17.26 14.45 -50.25
C ARG A 8 -18.20 13.33 -49.80
N ILE A 9 -18.90 12.71 -50.75
CA ILE A 9 -19.79 11.57 -50.51
C ILE A 9 -19.52 10.53 -51.59
N ASP A 10 -18.31 9.96 -51.67
CA ASP A 10 -18.01 8.79 -52.52
C ASP A 10 -16.69 8.06 -52.13
N HIS A 11 -16.32 8.07 -50.83
CA HIS A 11 -15.15 7.29 -50.35
C HIS A 11 -15.38 6.44 -49.10
N TYR A 12 -16.63 6.21 -48.69
CA TYR A 12 -16.95 5.31 -47.57
C TYR A 12 -18.20 4.44 -47.82
N GLN A 13 -18.38 3.96 -49.05
CA GLN A 13 -19.31 2.88 -49.35
C GLN A 13 -18.63 1.91 -50.32
N ASN A 14 -18.08 0.82 -49.76
CA ASN A 14 -17.90 -0.51 -50.35
C ASN A 14 -16.70 -1.24 -49.73
N VAL A 15 -16.85 -1.71 -48.49
CA VAL A 15 -16.46 -3.08 -48.07
C VAL A 15 -17.31 -3.45 -46.85
N GLU A 16 -18.61 -3.69 -47.06
CA GLU A 16 -19.37 -4.61 -46.20
C GLU A 16 -19.36 -5.97 -46.89
N ASN A 17 -18.63 -6.94 -46.33
CA ASN A 17 -19.16 -8.28 -46.07
C ASN A 17 -18.09 -9.22 -45.52
N THR A 18 -18.56 -10.10 -44.64
CA THR A 18 -17.88 -11.22 -43.97
C THR A 18 -16.99 -10.84 -42.79
N MET A 19 -17.60 -10.55 -41.64
CA MET A 19 -17.10 -11.04 -40.35
C MET A 19 -18.26 -11.18 -39.36
N ASP A 20 -18.38 -12.38 -38.83
CA ASP A 20 -19.40 -12.90 -37.94
C ASP A 20 -19.52 -12.05 -36.65
N PRO A 21 -20.72 -11.59 -36.22
CA PRO A 21 -20.90 -10.76 -35.03
C PRO A 21 -20.70 -11.52 -33.70
N SER A 22 -20.28 -12.80 -33.74
CA SER A 22 -20.14 -13.65 -32.56
C SER A 22 -18.76 -13.64 -31.88
N ASN A 23 -17.77 -12.86 -32.35
CA ASN A 23 -16.40 -12.87 -31.83
C ASN A 23 -15.84 -11.52 -31.36
N LEU A 24 -16.69 -10.61 -30.86
CA LEU A 24 -16.21 -9.52 -30.02
C LEU A 24 -16.00 -10.09 -28.62
N ASP A 25 -14.79 -10.53 -28.31
CA ASP A 25 -14.30 -10.75 -26.95
C ASP A 25 -14.38 -9.40 -26.21
N ILE A 26 -15.47 -9.17 -25.48
CA ILE A 26 -15.70 -7.97 -24.64
C ILE A 26 -14.95 -8.16 -23.30
N ASN A 27 -13.64 -8.38 -23.37
CA ASN A 27 -12.75 -8.40 -22.19
C ASN A 27 -11.83 -7.19 -22.20
N ASP A 28 -12.39 -5.99 -22.41
CA ASP A 28 -11.67 -4.73 -22.23
C ASP A 28 -12.02 -4.13 -20.86
N ASP A 29 -11.29 -4.60 -19.84
CA ASP A 29 -11.20 -3.99 -18.52
C ASP A 29 -10.85 -2.50 -18.67
N PHE A 30 -11.86 -1.67 -18.42
CA PHE A 30 -11.80 -0.22 -18.48
C PHE A 30 -10.61 0.39 -17.72
N ASP A 31 -9.83 1.22 -18.41
CA ASP A 31 -8.89 2.14 -17.80
C ASP A 31 -9.59 3.48 -17.52
N PRO A 32 -9.80 3.87 -16.24
CA PRO A 32 -10.43 5.15 -15.91
C PRO A 32 -9.64 6.38 -16.36
N PHE A 33 -8.43 6.24 -16.91
CA PHE A 33 -7.59 7.37 -17.32
C PHE A 33 -6.80 7.08 -18.61
N PRO A 34 -7.45 7.01 -19.79
CA PRO A 34 -6.70 7.07 -21.05
C PRO A 34 -6.05 8.45 -21.24
N ASP A 35 -6.60 9.48 -20.59
CA ASP A 35 -6.11 10.86 -20.59
C ASP A 35 -5.56 11.27 -19.23
N LYS A 36 -4.25 11.07 -19.04
CA LYS A 36 -3.37 11.87 -18.19
C LYS A 36 -1.98 11.83 -18.83
N ASN A 37 -1.56 12.86 -19.57
CA ASN A 37 -0.82 13.99 -18.99
C ASN A 37 -0.65 13.85 -17.46
N GLU A 38 0.56 13.45 -17.06
CA GLU A 38 1.03 13.08 -15.71
C GLU A 38 0.88 11.59 -15.32
N THR A 39 1.84 10.75 -15.76
CA THR A 39 2.93 10.20 -14.92
C THR A 39 3.63 8.99 -15.56
N THR A 40 4.20 9.18 -16.75
CA THR A 40 5.43 8.51 -17.20
C THR A 40 6.06 9.36 -18.29
N GLU A 41 6.67 10.49 -17.94
CA GLU A 41 7.84 10.92 -18.71
C GLU A 41 9.04 10.14 -18.17
N ASP A 42 9.01 8.84 -18.44
CA ASP A 42 10.12 7.92 -18.25
C ASP A 42 10.92 7.98 -19.56
N GLU A 43 11.51 9.14 -19.83
CA GLU A 43 12.66 9.26 -20.73
C GLU A 43 13.68 10.15 -20.02
N GLY A 44 14.69 9.46 -19.47
CA GLY A 44 15.95 10.07 -19.08
C GLY A 44 16.58 10.68 -20.33
N ASP A 45 16.30 11.96 -20.54
CA ASP A 45 17.03 12.80 -21.49
C ASP A 45 17.47 14.10 -20.81
N GLY A 46 18.76 14.15 -20.46
CA GLY A 46 19.60 15.31 -20.70
C GLY A 46 19.31 16.65 -20.00
N SER A 47 18.53 16.76 -18.92
CA SER A 47 18.52 18.03 -18.15
C SER A 47 19.79 18.12 -17.30
N ILE A 48 20.88 18.58 -17.91
CA ILE A 48 22.19 18.71 -17.27
C ILE A 48 22.09 19.78 -16.19
N ALA A 49 22.22 19.37 -14.92
CA ALA A 49 22.40 20.32 -13.83
C ALA A 49 23.74 21.06 -13.99
N PRO A 50 23.85 22.29 -13.46
CA PRO A 50 25.14 22.93 -13.30
C PRO A 50 26.12 22.00 -12.56
N PRO A 51 27.44 22.11 -12.81
CA PRO A 51 28.46 21.29 -12.14
C PRO A 51 28.27 21.27 -10.61
N MET A 52 28.43 20.11 -9.98
CA MET A 52 28.12 19.94 -8.54
C MET A 52 28.86 20.93 -7.62
N ASN A 53 30.08 21.31 -8.00
CA ASN A 53 30.89 22.34 -7.33
C ASN A 53 30.34 23.77 -7.44
N SER A 54 29.21 24.00 -8.13
CA SER A 54 28.55 25.30 -8.23
C SER A 54 27.37 25.46 -7.26
N TRP A 55 26.90 24.39 -6.61
CA TRP A 55 25.71 24.45 -5.75
C TRP A 55 25.73 23.50 -4.55
N TYR A 56 26.62 22.51 -4.48
CA TYR A 56 26.72 21.58 -3.34
C TYR A 56 27.75 22.05 -2.31
N HIS A 57 27.32 22.16 -1.04
CA HIS A 57 28.12 22.76 0.05
C HIS A 57 28.57 21.75 1.11
N GLY A 58 28.31 20.46 0.92
CA GLY A 58 28.58 19.46 1.96
C GLY A 58 27.86 19.81 3.27
N ARG A 59 28.55 19.62 4.39
CA ARG A 59 28.05 20.03 5.72
C ARG A 59 28.07 21.55 5.86
N LEU A 60 26.89 22.15 5.81
CA LEU A 60 26.71 23.59 5.98
C LEU A 60 25.51 23.87 6.89
N GLU A 61 25.75 24.62 7.95
CA GLU A 61 24.69 25.02 8.88
C GLU A 61 23.63 25.88 8.20
N ARG A 62 22.37 25.72 8.65
CA ARG A 62 21.23 26.52 8.16
C ARG A 62 21.49 28.02 8.15
N ARG A 63 22.05 28.58 9.23
CA ARG A 63 22.30 30.03 9.35
C ARG A 63 23.28 30.53 8.29
N LEU A 64 24.35 29.78 8.04
CA LEU A 64 25.36 30.10 7.04
C LEU A 64 24.81 29.97 5.62
N ALA A 65 23.96 28.97 5.37
CA ALA A 65 23.24 28.85 4.11
C ALA A 65 22.33 30.06 3.85
N GLU A 66 21.58 30.51 4.86
CA GLU A 66 20.73 31.70 4.74
C GLU A 66 21.56 32.96 4.48
N GLU A 67 22.68 33.15 5.18
CA GLU A 67 23.60 34.27 5.01
C GLU A 67 24.18 34.32 3.59
N ARG A 68 24.57 33.16 3.03
CA ARG A 68 25.06 33.05 1.65
C ARG A 68 23.99 33.38 0.62
N LEU A 69 22.78 32.88 0.81
CA LEU A 69 21.66 33.20 -0.09
C LEU A 69 21.29 34.68 -0.03
N ARG A 70 21.33 35.31 1.15
CA ARG A 70 21.14 36.77 1.31
C ARG A 70 22.24 37.57 0.62
N THR A 71 23.49 37.12 0.73
CA THR A 71 24.65 37.77 0.11
C THR A 71 24.61 37.67 -1.42
N ALA A 72 24.12 36.54 -1.96
CA ALA A 72 23.90 36.38 -3.40
C ALA A 72 22.84 37.36 -3.95
N GLY A 73 21.82 37.71 -3.14
CA GLY A 73 20.91 38.84 -3.39
C GLY A 73 19.93 38.67 -4.56
N CYS A 74 19.98 37.57 -5.32
CA CYS A 74 19.13 37.33 -6.48
C CYS A 74 18.02 36.30 -6.18
N TYR A 75 16.76 36.62 -6.53
CA TYR A 75 15.68 35.64 -6.48
C TYR A 75 16.00 34.43 -7.36
N GLY A 76 15.59 33.25 -6.90
CA GLY A 76 15.91 31.99 -7.55
C GLY A 76 17.31 31.45 -7.21
N SER A 77 18.03 32.10 -6.28
CA SER A 77 19.30 31.60 -5.76
C SER A 77 19.13 30.34 -4.91
N TYR A 78 20.01 29.37 -5.06
CA TYR A 78 19.90 28.10 -4.35
C TYR A 78 21.24 27.45 -4.02
N LEU A 79 21.20 26.57 -3.01
CA LEU A 79 22.30 25.66 -2.68
C LEU A 79 21.76 24.38 -2.03
N VAL A 80 22.52 23.29 -2.14
CA VAL A 80 22.24 22.02 -1.46
C VAL A 80 23.29 21.79 -0.38
N ARG A 81 22.84 21.36 0.80
CA ARG A 81 23.68 21.05 1.96
C ARG A 81 23.27 19.75 2.61
N GLU A 82 24.20 19.05 3.24
CA GLU A 82 23.91 17.94 4.13
C GLU A 82 23.21 18.47 5.40
N SER A 83 22.26 17.70 5.93
CA SER A 83 21.48 18.07 7.10
C SER A 83 22.29 17.89 8.38
N ASP A 84 22.51 18.99 9.11
CA ASP A 84 23.19 19.00 10.41
C ASP A 84 22.51 18.11 11.48
N ARG A 85 21.21 17.85 11.31
CA ARG A 85 20.38 17.11 12.29
C ARG A 85 20.25 15.61 12.00
N LYS A 86 20.45 15.20 10.75
CA LYS A 86 20.27 13.82 10.30
C LYS A 86 21.33 13.50 9.22
N PRO A 87 22.41 12.79 9.58
CA PRO A 87 23.43 12.35 8.63
C PRO A 87 22.79 11.59 7.46
N GLY A 88 23.27 11.84 6.23
CA GLY A 88 22.71 11.21 5.02
C GLY A 88 21.35 11.75 4.55
N SER A 89 20.84 12.84 5.13
CA SER A 89 19.73 13.62 4.57
C SER A 89 20.24 14.95 4.03
N TYR A 90 19.61 15.47 2.98
CA TYR A 90 20.02 16.71 2.33
C TYR A 90 18.93 17.79 2.47
N VAL A 91 19.33 19.04 2.29
CA VAL A 91 18.43 20.19 2.32
C VAL A 91 18.72 21.09 1.12
N LEU A 92 17.71 21.30 0.28
CA LEU A 92 17.74 22.33 -0.76
C LEU A 92 17.29 23.64 -0.15
N SER A 93 18.21 24.60 -0.05
CA SER A 93 17.93 25.96 0.44
C SER A 93 17.75 26.89 -0.75
N PHE A 94 16.63 27.61 -0.81
CA PHE A 94 16.18 28.37 -1.97
C PHE A 94 15.69 29.76 -1.58
N LEU A 95 16.19 30.80 -2.22
CA LEU A 95 15.72 32.18 -2.07
C LEU A 95 14.58 32.46 -3.05
N GLY A 96 13.35 32.30 -2.57
CA GLY A 96 12.13 32.61 -3.32
C GLY A 96 11.63 34.04 -3.09
N ARG A 97 10.52 34.40 -3.74
CA ARG A 97 9.90 35.74 -3.63
C ARG A 97 9.41 36.07 -2.21
N THR A 98 9.01 35.05 -1.46
CA THR A 98 8.51 35.17 -0.08
C THR A 98 9.61 35.06 0.97
N GLY A 99 10.87 34.85 0.55
CA GLY A 99 12.02 34.67 1.41
C GLY A 99 12.72 33.33 1.21
N ILE A 100 13.56 32.94 2.18
CA ILE A 100 14.37 31.73 2.10
C ILE A 100 13.56 30.52 2.57
N ASN A 101 13.43 29.54 1.68
CA ASN A 101 12.75 28.28 1.92
C ASN A 101 13.78 27.14 2.01
N HIS A 102 13.51 26.16 2.87
CA HIS A 102 14.35 24.97 3.01
C HIS A 102 13.52 23.72 2.75
N PHE A 103 13.84 23.02 1.68
CA PHE A 103 13.17 21.78 1.29
C PHE A 103 14.01 20.59 1.70
N ARG A 104 13.42 19.70 2.49
CA ARG A 104 14.06 18.45 2.89
C ARG A 104 14.14 17.51 1.69
N VAL A 105 15.34 16.97 1.46
CA VAL A 105 15.61 15.93 0.48
C VAL A 105 16.00 14.66 1.23
N THR A 106 15.18 13.62 1.10
CA THR A 106 15.39 12.34 1.77
C THR A 106 16.19 11.44 0.83
N ALA A 107 17.40 11.03 1.21
CA ALA A 107 18.19 10.07 0.45
C ALA A 107 17.98 8.65 0.99
N LEU A 108 17.67 7.71 0.10
CA LEU A 108 17.36 6.31 0.41
C LEU A 108 18.01 5.42 -0.65
N CYS A 109 19.00 4.61 -0.28
CA CYS A 109 19.62 3.62 -1.17
C CYS A 109 20.07 4.17 -2.54
N GLY A 110 20.70 5.34 -2.54
CA GLY A 110 21.16 6.02 -3.75
C GLY A 110 20.12 6.87 -4.46
N ASP A 111 18.83 6.75 -4.12
CA ASP A 111 17.76 7.58 -4.68
C ASP A 111 17.44 8.77 -3.77
N TYR A 112 16.94 9.85 -4.36
CA TYR A 112 16.69 11.13 -3.70
C TYR A 112 15.22 11.52 -3.85
N TYR A 113 14.57 11.82 -2.72
CA TYR A 113 13.16 12.16 -2.68
C TYR A 113 12.93 13.58 -2.17
N ILE A 114 12.19 14.40 -2.91
CA ILE A 114 11.75 15.74 -2.50
C ILE A 114 10.25 15.88 -2.74
N GLY A 115 9.49 16.16 -1.68
CA GLY A 115 8.03 16.15 -1.74
C GLY A 115 7.44 14.79 -2.16
N GLY A 116 8.20 13.70 -2.00
CA GLY A 116 7.81 12.35 -2.46
C GLY A 116 7.97 12.10 -3.97
N ARG A 117 8.59 13.00 -4.73
CA ARG A 117 9.09 12.71 -6.09
C ARG A 117 10.48 12.11 -6.02
N GLU A 118 10.73 11.06 -6.80
CA GLU A 118 11.99 10.31 -6.87
C GLU A 118 12.95 10.86 -7.94
N PHE A 119 14.25 10.81 -7.64
CA PHE A 119 15.36 11.16 -8.52
C PHE A 119 16.55 10.21 -8.28
N TYR A 120 17.28 9.85 -9.33
CA TYR A 120 18.43 8.92 -9.24
C TYR A 120 19.71 9.59 -8.73
N SER A 121 19.81 10.92 -8.82
CA SER A 121 20.92 11.69 -8.27
C SER A 121 20.47 13.09 -7.84
N LEU A 122 21.25 13.74 -6.97
CA LEU A 122 21.07 15.17 -6.66
C LEU A 122 21.19 16.04 -7.93
N GLY A 123 22.02 15.63 -8.89
CA GLY A 123 22.14 16.29 -10.18
C GLY A 123 20.81 16.26 -10.94
N ASP A 124 20.17 15.10 -11.06
CA ASP A 124 18.88 14.98 -11.76
C ASP A 124 17.78 15.83 -11.09
N LEU A 125 17.76 15.85 -9.75
CA LEU A 125 16.84 16.69 -8.99
C LEU A 125 17.03 18.18 -9.31
N ILE A 126 18.27 18.67 -9.26
CA ILE A 126 18.57 20.07 -9.55
C ILE A 126 18.30 20.40 -11.01
N GLY A 127 18.70 19.53 -11.95
CA GLY A 127 18.46 19.70 -13.38
C GLY A 127 16.97 19.81 -13.70
N TYR A 128 16.15 18.98 -13.05
CA TYR A 128 14.70 18.98 -13.21
C TYR A 128 14.04 20.30 -12.76
N TYR A 129 14.37 20.80 -11.57
CA TYR A 129 13.81 22.07 -11.05
C TYR A 129 14.47 23.34 -11.60
N THR A 130 15.54 23.17 -12.40
CA THR A 130 16.14 24.24 -13.19
C THR A 130 15.43 24.37 -14.54
N HIS A 131 15.19 23.25 -15.24
CA HIS A 131 14.79 23.27 -16.66
C HIS A 131 13.36 22.80 -16.94
N ARG A 132 12.80 21.89 -16.14
CA ARG A 132 11.51 21.24 -16.46
C ARG A 132 10.35 21.77 -15.63
N SER A 133 10.53 21.90 -14.31
CA SER A 133 9.42 22.25 -13.40
C SER A 133 9.80 23.37 -12.45
N ASP A 134 8.79 24.15 -12.02
CA ASP A 134 8.99 25.13 -10.96
C ASP A 134 8.93 24.45 -9.60
N LEU A 135 9.84 24.83 -8.70
CA LEU A 135 9.90 24.31 -7.33
C LEU A 135 8.78 24.91 -6.47
N LEU A 136 8.53 26.20 -6.63
CA LEU A 136 7.33 26.90 -6.14
C LEU A 136 6.60 27.48 -7.34
N LYS A 137 5.32 27.85 -7.19
CA LYS A 137 4.49 28.34 -8.31
C LYS A 137 5.20 29.51 -9.04
N GLN A 138 5.62 29.31 -10.30
CA GLN A 138 6.36 30.28 -11.12
C GLN A 138 7.76 30.64 -10.61
N GLU A 139 8.40 29.79 -9.79
CA GLU A 139 9.74 30.02 -9.25
C GLU A 139 10.65 28.78 -9.47
N ARG A 140 11.68 28.96 -10.31
CA ARG A 140 12.66 27.92 -10.67
C ARG A 140 14.01 28.13 -10.00
N LEU A 141 14.80 27.07 -9.96
CA LEU A 141 16.21 27.14 -9.61
C LEU A 141 16.94 27.85 -10.76
N THR A 142 17.52 29.02 -10.51
CA THR A 142 18.16 29.83 -11.58
C THR A 142 19.60 30.20 -11.26
N ASN A 143 19.90 30.54 -10.00
CA ASN A 143 21.20 31.07 -9.61
C ASN A 143 21.89 30.12 -8.60
N PRO A 144 22.74 29.16 -9.03
CA PRO A 144 23.47 28.31 -8.11
C PRO A 144 24.49 29.13 -7.29
N ALA A 145 24.44 29.02 -5.97
CA ALA A 145 25.43 29.65 -5.10
C ALA A 145 26.59 28.69 -4.87
N ALA A 146 27.80 29.03 -5.32
CA ALA A 146 28.97 28.16 -5.20
C ALA A 146 29.54 28.12 -3.76
N PRO A 147 30.06 26.96 -3.30
CA PRO A 147 30.86 26.88 -2.09
C PRO A 147 32.21 27.63 -2.27
N PRO A 148 32.82 28.15 -1.19
CA PRO A 148 34.10 28.86 -1.25
C PRO A 148 35.28 27.92 -1.56
N GLU A 149 35.14 26.63 -1.25
CA GLU A 149 36.13 25.59 -1.51
C GLU A 149 35.44 24.37 -2.13
N PRO A 150 36.12 23.64 -3.03
CA PRO A 150 35.57 22.42 -3.60
C PRO A 150 35.38 21.36 -2.51
N VAL A 151 34.14 20.86 -2.40
CA VAL A 151 33.75 19.83 -1.44
C VAL A 151 34.10 18.44 -1.99
N ASN A 152 34.86 17.63 -1.25
CA ASN A 152 35.17 16.25 -1.61
C ASN A 152 34.74 15.29 -0.49
N ASP A 153 33.49 14.84 -0.56
CA ASP A 153 32.85 13.99 0.46
C ASP A 153 32.77 12.50 0.06
N GLN A 154 33.43 12.09 -1.04
CA GLN A 154 33.32 10.71 -1.53
C GLN A 154 34.12 9.74 -0.66
N VAL A 155 33.41 9.07 0.25
CA VAL A 155 33.98 8.01 1.10
C VAL A 155 34.13 6.73 0.27
N LYS A 156 35.36 6.20 0.21
CA LYS A 156 35.66 4.91 -0.41
C LYS A 156 36.00 3.88 0.66
N VAL A 157 35.54 2.66 0.49
CA VAL A 157 35.84 1.55 1.38
C VAL A 157 36.36 0.36 0.58
N VAL A 158 37.21 -0.47 1.18
CA VAL A 158 37.75 -1.70 0.56
C VAL A 158 37.33 -2.92 1.35
N ALA A 159 36.90 -4.00 0.67
CA ALA A 159 36.60 -5.27 1.30
C ALA A 159 37.84 -5.89 1.94
N ILE A 160 37.75 -6.23 3.23
CA ILE A 160 38.83 -6.92 3.95
C ILE A 160 38.65 -8.44 3.99
N LEU A 161 37.43 -8.92 3.70
CA LEU A 161 37.05 -10.33 3.63
C LEU A 161 36.08 -10.56 2.46
N PRO A 162 36.07 -11.77 1.86
CA PRO A 162 35.07 -12.13 0.86
C PRO A 162 33.69 -12.36 1.50
N TYR A 163 32.62 -12.12 0.74
CA TYR A 163 31.24 -12.31 1.19
C TYR A 163 30.34 -12.79 0.04
N ASN A 164 29.40 -13.68 0.38
CA ASN A 164 28.39 -14.17 -0.55
C ASN A 164 27.01 -13.64 -0.13
N GLN A 165 26.33 -12.99 -1.07
CA GLN A 165 25.00 -12.44 -0.84
C GLN A 165 23.96 -13.50 -0.45
N ILE A 166 22.96 -13.08 0.31
CA ILE A 166 21.76 -13.87 0.56
C ILE A 166 20.77 -13.68 -0.62
N PRO A 167 20.19 -14.76 -1.18
CA PRO A 167 19.20 -14.66 -2.25
C PRO A 167 17.99 -13.79 -1.86
N GLU A 168 17.44 -13.06 -2.83
CA GLU A 168 16.27 -12.18 -2.68
C GLU A 168 16.48 -10.96 -1.75
N THR A 169 17.73 -10.67 -1.37
CA THR A 169 18.12 -9.48 -0.61
C THR A 169 18.89 -8.47 -1.48
N ASP A 170 19.23 -7.31 -0.92
CA ASP A 170 20.06 -6.30 -1.59
C ASP A 170 21.55 -6.42 -1.24
N GLU A 171 21.95 -7.50 -0.57
CA GLU A 171 23.36 -7.74 -0.21
C GLU A 171 24.20 -7.97 -1.47
N LEU A 172 25.42 -7.43 -1.48
CA LEU A 172 26.37 -7.68 -2.58
C LEU A 172 27.27 -8.85 -2.27
N SER A 173 27.54 -9.71 -3.28
CA SER A 173 28.68 -10.62 -3.25
C SER A 173 29.95 -9.86 -3.65
N PHE A 174 31.05 -10.12 -2.96
CA PHE A 174 32.33 -9.46 -3.25
C PHE A 174 33.53 -10.25 -2.77
N GLU A 175 34.67 -9.99 -3.41
CA GLU A 175 35.97 -10.56 -3.06
C GLU A 175 36.79 -9.60 -2.18
N LYS A 176 37.74 -10.16 -1.44
CA LYS A 176 38.69 -9.34 -0.67
C LYS A 176 39.48 -8.41 -1.59
N GLY A 177 39.55 -7.14 -1.24
CA GLY A 177 40.24 -6.10 -2.01
C GLY A 177 39.33 -5.30 -2.95
N GLU A 178 38.06 -5.67 -3.08
CA GLU A 178 37.10 -4.91 -3.89
C GLU A 178 36.82 -3.52 -3.29
N VAL A 179 36.82 -2.49 -4.12
CA VAL A 179 36.62 -1.10 -3.70
C VAL A 179 35.18 -0.67 -3.97
N PHE A 180 34.56 -0.07 -2.97
CA PHE A 180 33.22 0.47 -3.06
C PHE A 180 33.20 1.97 -2.79
N LEU A 181 32.33 2.68 -3.51
CA LEU A 181 31.93 4.03 -3.19
C LEU A 181 30.75 3.99 -2.22
N VAL A 182 30.89 4.62 -1.06
CA VAL A 182 29.83 4.68 -0.05
C VAL A 182 28.90 5.83 -0.36
N HIS A 183 27.60 5.54 -0.46
CA HIS A 183 26.56 6.56 -0.66
C HIS A 183 25.88 6.94 0.66
N ASN A 184 25.51 5.93 1.46
CA ASN A 184 24.76 6.14 2.70
C ASN A 184 25.21 5.12 3.77
N ASP A 185 25.36 5.56 5.02
CA ASP A 185 25.40 4.67 6.19
C ASP A 185 23.96 4.39 6.62
N LEU A 186 23.55 3.13 6.58
CA LEU A 186 22.17 2.69 6.87
C LEU A 186 21.96 2.45 8.37
N GLY A 187 23.01 2.55 9.20
CA GLY A 187 22.96 2.17 10.61
C GLY A 187 23.16 0.67 10.85
N ASP A 188 23.28 0.27 12.12
CA ASP A 188 23.50 -1.11 12.58
C ASP A 188 24.64 -1.87 11.84
N GLY A 189 25.64 -1.11 11.37
CA GLY A 189 26.82 -1.65 10.71
C GLY A 189 26.62 -1.99 9.23
N TRP A 190 25.63 -1.41 8.55
CA TRP A 190 25.41 -1.62 7.10
C TRP A 190 25.58 -0.33 6.30
N LEU A 191 26.19 -0.45 5.13
CA LEU A 191 26.46 0.64 4.20
C LEU A 191 25.78 0.34 2.86
N TRP A 192 25.14 1.35 2.27
CA TRP A 192 24.74 1.31 0.86
C TRP A 192 25.90 1.79 -0.01
N VAL A 193 26.35 0.93 -0.91
CA VAL A 193 27.57 1.16 -1.69
C VAL A 193 27.39 0.79 -3.16
N THR A 194 28.26 1.32 -4.01
CA THR A 194 28.42 0.88 -5.40
C THR A 194 29.82 0.33 -5.60
N SER A 195 29.92 -0.89 -6.13
CA SER A 195 31.19 -1.50 -6.51
C SER A 195 31.84 -0.73 -7.66
N GLN A 196 33.12 -0.37 -7.51
CA GLN A 196 33.86 0.30 -8.56
C GLN A 196 34.27 -0.65 -9.70
N SER A 197 34.35 -1.96 -9.44
CA SER A 197 34.70 -2.96 -10.44
C SER A 197 33.49 -3.42 -11.25
N THR A 198 32.35 -3.67 -10.59
CA THR A 198 31.16 -4.23 -11.23
C THR A 198 30.09 -3.18 -11.55
N GLY A 199 30.14 -2.00 -10.93
CA GLY A 199 29.09 -0.97 -11.05
C GLY A 199 27.78 -1.32 -10.33
N LEU A 200 27.69 -2.49 -9.70
CA LEU A 200 26.49 -2.92 -8.98
C LEU A 200 26.37 -2.19 -7.64
N SER A 201 25.14 -1.85 -7.27
CA SER A 201 24.82 -1.17 -6.02
C SER A 201 24.02 -2.07 -5.09
N GLY A 202 24.30 -2.01 -3.79
CA GLY A 202 23.66 -2.84 -2.77
C GLY A 202 24.21 -2.57 -1.38
N ILE A 203 23.88 -3.44 -0.43
CA ILE A 203 24.33 -3.31 0.97
C ILE A 203 25.56 -4.17 1.26
N VAL A 204 26.46 -3.59 2.06
CA VAL A 204 27.67 -4.26 2.57
C VAL A 204 27.80 -3.98 4.06
N ASN A 205 28.23 -4.99 4.82
CA ASN A 205 28.46 -4.82 6.25
C ASN A 205 29.76 -4.04 6.51
N LYS A 206 29.69 -3.00 7.32
CA LYS A 206 30.81 -2.13 7.75
C LYS A 206 31.94 -2.92 8.43
N GLY A 207 31.64 -4.06 9.06
CA GLY A 207 32.65 -4.96 9.63
C GLY A 207 33.43 -5.76 8.59
N LEU A 208 32.98 -5.80 7.33
CA LEU A 208 33.65 -6.50 6.21
C LEU A 208 34.43 -5.55 5.30
N VAL A 209 34.40 -4.24 5.58
CA VAL A 209 35.05 -3.21 4.77
C VAL A 209 35.84 -2.24 5.63
N GLN A 210 36.88 -1.64 5.06
CA GLN A 210 37.71 -0.64 5.72
C GLN A 210 37.74 0.66 4.91
N GLU A 211 37.59 1.80 5.57
CA GLU A 211 37.62 3.11 4.92
C GLU A 211 39.01 3.44 4.37
N ILE A 212 39.06 3.77 3.08
CA ILE A 212 40.24 4.30 2.40
C ILE A 212 40.29 5.79 2.73
N LYS A 213 40.84 6.13 3.90
CA LYS A 213 41.02 7.54 4.29
C LYS A 213 41.88 8.23 3.23
N GLY A 214 41.34 9.30 2.65
CA GLY A 214 42.02 10.12 1.66
C GLY A 214 43.43 10.49 2.15
N GLN A 215 44.43 10.22 1.32
CA GLN A 215 45.87 10.48 1.53
C GLN A 215 46.64 9.55 2.47
N SER A 216 46.32 8.26 2.55
CA SER A 216 47.35 7.25 2.91
C SER A 216 47.86 6.61 1.63
N ASP A 217 49.17 6.70 1.37
CA ASP A 217 49.77 6.14 0.15
C ASP A 217 49.42 4.64 0.04
N PRO A 218 49.02 4.13 -1.14
CA PRO A 218 48.68 2.71 -1.36
C PRO A 218 49.78 1.71 -0.95
N ILE A 219 50.98 2.22 -0.63
CA ILE A 219 52.17 1.46 -0.30
C ILE A 219 52.04 0.61 0.97
N GLU A 220 51.25 1.06 1.96
CA GLU A 220 51.12 0.35 3.25
C GLU A 220 50.36 -0.98 3.15
N SER A 221 49.65 -1.18 2.03
CA SER A 221 48.91 -2.41 1.74
C SER A 221 49.80 -3.55 1.23
N PHE A 222 51.03 -3.26 0.78
CA PHE A 222 51.91 -4.28 0.21
C PHE A 222 52.74 -4.99 1.29
N ASP A 223 52.78 -6.32 1.25
CA ASP A 223 53.48 -7.14 2.25
C ASP A 223 55.02 -7.01 2.19
N TRP A 224 55.58 -6.42 1.11
CA TRP A 224 57.00 -6.09 0.97
C TRP A 224 57.38 -4.71 1.54
N PHE A 225 56.40 -3.93 1.99
CA PHE A 225 56.60 -2.66 2.66
C PHE A 225 56.66 -2.84 4.18
N HIS A 226 57.73 -2.34 4.79
CA HIS A 226 57.99 -2.46 6.22
C HIS A 226 57.94 -1.07 6.86
N PRO A 227 56.80 -0.66 7.48
CA PRO A 227 56.62 0.69 8.01
C PRO A 227 57.54 0.97 9.21
N ASN A 228 57.81 -0.04 10.04
CA ASN A 228 58.43 0.12 11.36
C ASN A 228 59.76 -0.65 11.53
N ILE A 229 60.42 -1.05 10.44
CA ILE A 229 61.72 -1.74 10.51
C ILE A 229 62.85 -0.71 10.70
N SER A 230 63.96 -1.04 11.37
CA SER A 230 65.17 -0.19 11.44
C SER A 230 66.15 -0.50 10.31
N LYS A 231 67.05 0.43 9.97
CA LYS A 231 68.01 0.25 8.86
C LYS A 231 68.90 -0.99 9.06
N SER A 232 69.26 -1.28 10.30
CA SER A 232 70.06 -2.46 10.67
C SER A 232 69.26 -3.75 10.52
N LYS A 233 68.03 -3.77 11.05
CA LYS A 233 67.14 -4.95 11.01
C LYS A 233 66.69 -5.29 9.58
N ALA A 234 66.50 -4.27 8.72
CA ALA A 234 66.21 -4.46 7.30
C ALA A 234 67.37 -5.12 6.56
N ALA A 235 68.61 -4.73 6.85
CA ALA A 235 69.79 -5.32 6.23
C ALA A 235 70.03 -6.77 6.67
N GLU A 236 69.70 -7.10 7.92
CA GLU A 236 69.75 -8.46 8.46
C GLU A 236 68.71 -9.36 7.80
N LYS A 237 67.43 -8.94 7.77
CA LYS A 237 66.35 -9.69 7.10
C LYS A 237 66.62 -9.96 5.61
N LEU A 238 67.27 -9.02 4.91
CA LEU A 238 67.65 -9.21 3.51
C LEU A 238 68.77 -10.24 3.32
N LYS A 239 69.73 -10.29 4.25
CA LYS A 239 70.80 -11.30 4.21
C LYS A 239 70.25 -12.70 4.46
N GLU A 240 69.27 -12.83 5.36
CA GLU A 240 68.57 -14.09 5.65
C GLU A 240 67.72 -14.56 4.46
N SER A 241 67.14 -13.63 3.70
CA SER A 241 66.23 -13.94 2.58
C SER A 241 66.94 -14.32 1.27
N GLY A 242 68.27 -14.26 1.21
CA GLY A 242 69.06 -14.64 0.03
C GLY A 242 69.29 -13.51 -0.98
N SER A 243 70.20 -13.74 -1.93
CA SER A 243 70.58 -12.78 -2.98
C SER A 243 69.40 -12.36 -3.86
N ASN A 244 69.48 -11.16 -4.45
CA ASN A 244 68.43 -10.50 -5.23
C ASN A 244 67.14 -10.20 -4.44
N SER A 245 67.19 -10.25 -3.11
CA SER A 245 66.06 -9.89 -2.26
C SER A 245 65.93 -8.38 -2.05
N PHE A 246 64.69 -7.91 -1.83
CA PHE A 246 64.41 -6.49 -1.63
C PHE A 246 63.28 -6.23 -0.64
N LEU A 247 63.30 -5.03 -0.04
CA LEU A 247 62.19 -4.49 0.74
C LEU A 247 62.18 -2.96 0.70
N VAL A 248 61.01 -2.37 0.94
CA VAL A 248 60.85 -0.90 1.00
C VAL A 248 60.41 -0.49 2.39
N ARG A 249 60.87 0.69 2.82
CA ARG A 249 60.52 1.28 4.11
C ARG A 249 60.44 2.81 4.04
N PRO A 250 59.82 3.48 5.02
CA PRO A 250 59.95 4.93 5.19
C PRO A 250 61.41 5.35 5.37
N SER A 251 61.78 6.50 4.81
CA SER A 251 63.11 7.07 4.98
C SER A 251 63.28 7.67 6.37
N GLU A 252 64.32 7.27 7.10
CA GLU A 252 64.65 7.85 8.42
C GLU A 252 65.18 9.28 8.31
N SER A 253 65.74 9.63 7.14
CA SER A 253 66.40 10.93 6.92
C SER A 253 65.48 12.04 6.39
N LYS A 254 64.36 11.69 5.76
CA LYS A 254 63.36 12.66 5.26
C LYS A 254 61.95 12.09 5.35
N ILE A 255 61.10 12.76 6.12
CA ILE A 255 59.68 12.43 6.31
C ILE A 255 58.96 12.51 4.95
N GLY A 256 58.14 11.51 4.62
CA GLY A 256 57.39 11.42 3.36
C GLY A 256 58.14 10.85 2.16
N HIS A 257 59.42 10.46 2.33
CA HIS A 257 60.20 9.76 1.31
C HIS A 257 60.39 8.27 1.67
N TYR A 258 60.73 7.44 0.68
CA TYR A 258 60.91 6.01 0.86
C TYR A 258 62.36 5.57 0.57
N SER A 259 62.74 4.40 1.07
CA SER A 259 64.04 3.79 0.83
C SER A 259 63.87 2.32 0.47
N LEU A 260 64.32 1.96 -0.73
CA LEU A 260 64.39 0.59 -1.25
C LEU A 260 65.74 -0.01 -0.88
N PHE A 261 65.71 -1.13 -0.16
CA PHE A 261 66.89 -1.90 0.19
C PHE A 261 66.92 -3.14 -0.71
N PHE A 262 68.08 -3.41 -1.30
CA PHE A 262 68.29 -4.51 -2.24
C PHE A 262 69.58 -5.24 -1.89
N TYR A 263 69.55 -6.56 -1.77
CA TYR A 263 70.71 -7.36 -1.43
C TYR A 263 71.26 -8.09 -2.66
N CYS A 264 72.45 -7.71 -3.09
CA CYS A 264 73.14 -8.28 -4.24
C CYS A 264 74.66 -8.31 -4.00
N ASN A 265 75.36 -9.29 -4.58
CA ASN A 265 76.82 -9.43 -4.46
C ASN A 265 77.32 -9.40 -3.01
N HIS A 266 76.62 -10.10 -2.11
CA HIS A 266 76.91 -10.13 -0.67
C HIS A 266 76.88 -8.76 0.04
N THR A 267 76.30 -7.74 -0.58
CA THR A 267 76.18 -6.38 -0.04
C THR A 267 74.74 -5.86 -0.11
N VAL A 268 74.31 -5.07 0.89
CA VAL A 268 73.00 -4.41 0.88
C VAL A 268 73.13 -3.01 0.29
N GLN A 269 72.58 -2.84 -0.90
CA GLN A 269 72.47 -1.58 -1.62
C GLN A 269 71.19 -0.84 -1.20
N ARG A 270 71.26 0.50 -1.12
CA ARG A 270 70.15 1.33 -0.67
C ARG A 270 69.85 2.39 -1.70
N PHE A 271 68.63 2.38 -2.21
CA PHE A 271 68.14 3.35 -3.17
C PHE A 271 67.09 4.23 -2.53
N ARG A 272 67.18 5.52 -2.82
CA ARG A 272 66.27 6.52 -2.29
C ARG A 272 65.17 6.80 -3.31
N ILE A 273 63.93 6.78 -2.84
CA ILE A 273 62.75 7.08 -3.62
C ILE A 273 62.17 8.40 -3.09
N GLU A 274 62.20 9.44 -3.90
CA GLU A 274 61.78 10.77 -3.48
C GLU A 274 60.35 11.09 -3.91
N LYS A 275 59.51 11.62 -3.01
CA LYS A 275 58.18 12.09 -3.36
C LYS A 275 58.25 13.58 -3.72
N ILE A 276 57.98 13.92 -4.98
CA ILE A 276 58.03 15.29 -5.52
C ILE A 276 56.69 15.56 -6.22
N ASN A 277 55.93 16.57 -5.75
CA ASN A 277 54.62 16.97 -6.32
C ASN A 277 53.63 15.81 -6.52
N GLY A 278 53.58 14.86 -5.58
CA GLY A 278 52.68 13.69 -5.65
C GLY A 278 53.19 12.52 -6.50
N LYS A 279 54.34 12.65 -7.18
CA LYS A 279 54.99 11.58 -7.95
C LYS A 279 56.27 11.08 -7.27
N TYR A 280 56.72 9.88 -7.63
CA TYR A 280 57.90 9.23 -7.07
C TYR A 280 59.09 9.29 -8.02
N TYR A 281 60.24 9.71 -7.54
CA TYR A 281 61.46 9.86 -8.31
C TYR A 281 62.55 8.89 -7.85
N MET A 282 63.10 8.12 -8.78
CA MET A 282 64.23 7.21 -8.53
C MET A 282 65.01 6.97 -9.83
N GLY A 283 66.34 7.01 -9.75
CA GLY A 283 67.22 6.65 -10.89
C GLY A 283 67.05 7.52 -12.14
N GLY A 284 66.71 8.81 -11.97
CA GLY A 284 66.51 9.73 -13.10
C GLY A 284 65.08 9.76 -13.68
N ARG A 285 64.13 8.98 -13.12
CA ARG A 285 62.78 8.79 -13.67
C ARG A 285 61.69 9.13 -12.65
N TYR A 286 60.52 9.51 -13.15
CA TYR A 286 59.30 9.73 -12.35
C TYR A 286 58.32 8.58 -12.52
N PHE A 287 57.60 8.26 -11.45
CA PHE A 287 56.65 7.15 -11.32
C PHE A 287 55.39 7.66 -10.60
N GLU A 288 54.22 7.10 -10.92
CA GLU A 288 52.95 7.52 -10.31
C GLU A 288 52.77 6.92 -8.91
N CYS A 289 53.24 5.69 -8.69
CA CYS A 289 53.29 5.07 -7.36
C CYS A 289 54.63 4.34 -7.09
N VAL A 290 54.89 4.01 -5.81
CA VAL A 290 56.10 3.24 -5.45
C VAL A 290 56.06 1.81 -5.99
N SER A 291 54.87 1.24 -6.20
CA SER A 291 54.73 -0.09 -6.83
C SER A 291 55.32 -0.08 -8.25
N ASP A 292 55.10 0.98 -9.03
CA ASP A 292 55.65 1.11 -10.38
C ASP A 292 57.18 1.12 -10.40
N VAL A 293 57.80 1.72 -9.37
CA VAL A 293 59.26 1.69 -9.17
C VAL A 293 59.73 0.24 -9.04
N ILE A 294 59.05 -0.54 -8.20
CA ILE A 294 59.39 -1.95 -7.95
C ILE A 294 59.16 -2.81 -9.19
N GLU A 295 58.00 -2.69 -9.84
CA GLU A 295 57.68 -3.47 -11.05
C GLU A 295 58.64 -3.18 -12.20
N ARG A 296 59.10 -1.93 -12.33
CA ARG A 296 60.10 -1.56 -13.33
C ARG A 296 61.42 -2.28 -13.06
N TYR A 297 61.94 -2.20 -11.84
CA TYR A 297 63.24 -2.80 -11.49
C TYR A 297 63.17 -4.31 -11.22
N LYS A 298 61.99 -4.92 -11.24
CA LYS A 298 61.82 -6.37 -11.42
C LYS A 298 62.11 -6.82 -12.86
N LYS A 299 61.78 -5.98 -13.85
CA LYS A 299 61.93 -6.27 -15.28
C LYS A 299 63.23 -5.72 -15.87
N GLU A 300 63.71 -4.61 -15.34
CA GLU A 300 64.94 -3.93 -15.77
C GLU A 300 66.01 -3.96 -14.69
N GLN A 301 67.26 -3.93 -15.14
CA GLN A 301 68.41 -3.96 -14.26
C GLN A 301 68.46 -2.71 -13.37
N ILE A 302 68.45 -2.91 -12.05
CA ILE A 302 68.65 -1.84 -11.05
C ILE A 302 70.14 -1.57 -10.85
N LEU A 303 70.96 -2.60 -11.02
CA LEU A 303 72.43 -2.60 -11.04
C LEU A 303 72.88 -3.52 -12.19
N LEU A 304 74.10 -3.32 -12.70
CA LEU A 304 74.62 -4.07 -13.84
C LEU A 304 74.47 -5.60 -13.63
N GLY A 305 73.60 -6.23 -14.42
CA GLY A 305 73.32 -7.68 -14.34
C GLY A 305 72.35 -8.14 -13.24
N HIS A 306 71.72 -7.24 -12.47
CA HIS A 306 70.83 -7.60 -11.36
C HIS A 306 69.47 -6.87 -11.42
N CYS A 307 68.40 -7.63 -11.20
CA CYS A 307 67.03 -7.14 -11.06
C CYS A 307 66.48 -7.46 -9.66
N LEU A 308 65.39 -6.80 -9.26
CA LEU A 308 64.65 -7.15 -8.04
C LEU A 308 63.92 -8.48 -8.26
N GLU A 309 64.17 -9.48 -7.43
CA GLU A 309 63.53 -10.80 -7.59
C GLU A 309 62.69 -11.16 -6.37
N HIS A 310 63.31 -11.26 -5.19
CA HIS A 310 62.68 -11.83 -4.01
C HIS A 310 62.22 -10.76 -3.01
N ALA A 311 60.91 -10.58 -2.86
CA ALA A 311 60.37 -9.64 -1.87
C ALA A 311 60.47 -10.21 -0.45
N VAL A 312 61.08 -9.46 0.48
CA VAL A 312 61.09 -9.84 1.91
C VAL A 312 59.75 -9.43 2.53
N LEU A 313 58.95 -10.43 2.90
CA LEU A 313 57.60 -10.21 3.41
C LEU A 313 57.58 -9.84 4.90
N ARG A 314 56.57 -9.07 5.31
CA ARG A 314 56.30 -8.73 6.71
C ARG A 314 55.74 -9.95 7.46
N THR A 315 56.48 -10.42 8.46
CA THR A 315 56.00 -11.40 9.46
C THR A 315 54.95 -10.71 10.34
N ARG A 316 53.68 -11.14 10.24
CA ARG A 316 52.59 -10.68 11.10
C ARG A 316 52.53 -11.60 12.31
N ASP A 317 53.23 -11.26 13.38
CA ASP A 317 52.99 -11.90 14.67
C ASP A 317 52.85 -10.83 15.75
N GLU A 318 51.83 -11.04 16.58
CA GLU A 318 51.45 -10.31 17.81
C GLU A 318 50.67 -8.98 17.67
N GLU A 319 49.50 -9.04 17.05
CA GLU A 319 48.29 -8.38 17.59
C GLU A 319 47.10 -9.34 17.50
N SER A 320 46.92 -10.07 18.60
CA SER A 320 45.70 -10.70 19.12
C SER A 320 44.50 -10.93 18.19
N ASP A 321 44.18 -12.21 18.02
CA ASP A 321 42.89 -12.78 18.44
C ASP A 321 41.87 -11.77 18.99
N ASN A 322 41.01 -11.27 18.11
CA ASN A 322 39.67 -10.78 18.45
C ASN A 322 38.78 -10.68 17.19
N LEU A 323 38.87 -11.67 16.31
CA LEU A 323 37.75 -11.98 15.40
C LEU A 323 37.14 -13.31 15.78
N SER A 324 36.79 -13.41 17.07
CA SER A 324 35.73 -14.30 17.53
C SER A 324 34.58 -14.20 16.55
N ARG A 325 34.17 -15.36 16.01
CA ARG A 325 32.96 -15.58 15.21
C ARG A 325 31.85 -14.60 15.64
N CYS A 326 31.79 -13.44 15.00
CA CYS A 326 30.69 -12.51 15.23
C CYS A 326 29.47 -13.22 14.69
N SER A 327 28.63 -13.70 15.60
CA SER A 327 27.23 -13.96 15.29
C SER A 327 26.64 -12.62 14.91
N PHE A 328 26.68 -12.29 13.62
CA PHE A 328 25.94 -11.16 13.09
C PHE A 328 24.49 -11.36 13.53
N THR A 329 23.96 -10.48 14.37
CA THR A 329 22.54 -10.43 14.64
C THR A 329 21.86 -10.15 13.32
N ARG A 330 21.23 -11.18 12.75
CA ARG A 330 20.52 -11.14 11.46
C ARG A 330 19.33 -10.20 11.60
N SER A 331 19.54 -8.93 11.30
CA SER A 331 18.48 -7.96 11.09
C SER A 331 18.31 -7.66 9.61
N SER A 332 18.31 -8.70 8.74
CA SER A 332 18.07 -8.52 7.31
C SER A 332 16.58 -8.29 7.03
N GLY A 333 16.20 -7.21 6.35
CA GLY A 333 14.82 -6.97 5.89
C GLY A 333 14.39 -5.50 5.82
N SER A 334 13.11 -5.26 5.54
CA SER A 334 12.47 -3.92 5.45
C SER A 334 12.62 -3.02 6.70
N ASN A 335 13.13 -3.56 7.81
CA ASN A 335 13.38 -2.85 9.06
C ASN A 335 14.66 -1.98 9.07
N PHE A 336 15.53 -2.06 8.05
CA PHE A 336 16.78 -1.27 8.01
C PHE A 336 16.58 0.25 7.91
N PHE A 337 15.48 0.72 7.34
CA PHE A 337 15.22 2.17 7.10
C PHE A 337 14.51 2.84 8.27
N LEU A 338 14.08 2.04 9.23
CA LEU A 338 13.39 2.47 10.41
C LEU A 338 14.46 2.55 11.49
N ASN A 339 14.80 3.77 11.89
CA ASN A 339 15.68 3.93 13.04
C ASN A 339 15.11 3.10 14.21
N ARG A 340 15.89 2.49 15.10
CA ARG A 340 15.32 1.72 16.24
C ARG A 340 14.36 2.54 17.12
N LYS A 341 14.40 3.87 16.99
CA LYS A 341 13.53 4.84 17.64
C LYS A 341 12.29 5.23 16.82
N ASP A 342 12.16 4.76 15.58
CA ASP A 342 11.04 5.09 14.71
C ASP A 342 9.80 4.31 15.12
N HIS A 343 8.68 5.02 15.24
CA HIS A 343 7.40 4.43 15.60
C HIS A 343 6.74 3.84 14.36
N ILE A 344 6.70 2.52 14.25
CA ILE A 344 6.00 1.82 13.16
C ILE A 344 4.53 1.69 13.51
N VAL A 345 3.69 2.26 12.66
CA VAL A 345 2.25 2.30 12.88
C VAL A 345 1.60 1.01 12.39
N ILE A 346 1.94 0.61 11.17
CA ILE A 346 1.40 -0.58 10.52
C ILE A 346 2.36 -1.04 9.43
N ASN A 347 2.43 -2.35 9.21
CA ASN A 347 3.12 -2.97 8.07
C ASN A 347 2.31 -4.16 7.55
N GLY A 348 2.58 -4.57 6.32
CA GLY A 348 1.88 -5.71 5.69
C GLY A 348 1.80 -5.61 4.18
N TYR A 349 1.28 -6.66 3.55
CA TYR A 349 1.14 -6.70 2.09
C TYR A 349 -0.10 -5.95 1.62
N LEU A 350 0.07 -5.16 0.56
CA LEU A 350 -1.01 -4.55 -0.21
C LEU A 350 -0.73 -4.72 -1.70
N GLN A 351 -1.80 -4.72 -2.49
CA GLN A 351 -1.69 -4.68 -3.94
C GLN A 351 -1.69 -3.23 -4.41
N LYS A 352 -0.71 -2.86 -5.24
CA LYS A 352 -0.62 -1.55 -5.86
C LYS A 352 -0.87 -1.67 -7.36
N LYS A 353 -1.72 -0.81 -7.91
CA LYS A 353 -1.94 -0.73 -9.37
C LYS A 353 -0.65 -0.24 -10.05
N SER A 354 -0.26 -0.89 -11.14
CA SER A 354 0.90 -0.49 -11.93
C SER A 354 0.63 0.82 -12.68
N ALA A 355 1.64 1.67 -12.76
CA ALA A 355 1.59 2.92 -13.53
C ALA A 355 1.86 2.69 -15.03
N LYS A 356 2.65 1.65 -15.37
CA LYS A 356 3.02 1.32 -16.77
C LYS A 356 2.00 0.44 -17.49
N ASP A 357 1.29 -0.38 -16.72
CA ASP A 357 0.30 -1.32 -17.23
C ASP A 357 -0.92 -1.22 -16.32
N SER A 358 -1.89 -0.39 -16.72
CA SER A 358 -3.08 -0.12 -15.91
C SER A 358 -3.89 -1.38 -15.63
N LYS A 359 -3.71 -2.48 -16.38
CA LYS A 359 -4.39 -3.76 -16.15
C LYS A 359 -3.75 -4.59 -15.03
N LYS A 360 -2.48 -4.34 -14.66
CA LYS A 360 -1.75 -5.16 -13.66
C LYS A 360 -1.74 -4.56 -12.25
N TRP A 361 -2.09 -5.40 -11.28
CA TRP A 361 -1.90 -5.15 -9.85
C TRP A 361 -0.73 -6.01 -9.35
N LYS A 362 0.23 -5.40 -8.66
CA LYS A 362 1.39 -6.10 -8.10
C LYS A 362 1.38 -5.99 -6.58
N THR A 363 1.66 -7.09 -5.91
CA THR A 363 1.78 -7.15 -4.45
C THR A 363 3.11 -6.56 -4.02
N TYR A 364 3.07 -5.69 -3.02
CA TYR A 364 4.24 -5.11 -2.36
C TYR A 364 4.07 -5.19 -0.85
N TYR A 365 5.18 -5.17 -0.12
CA TYR A 365 5.18 -5.05 1.34
C TYR A 365 5.24 -3.57 1.72
N PHE A 366 4.28 -3.07 2.48
CA PHE A 366 4.18 -1.67 2.89
C PHE A 366 4.54 -1.49 4.36
N VAL A 367 5.17 -0.36 4.67
CA VAL A 367 5.54 0.02 6.04
C VAL A 367 5.27 1.50 6.28
N LEU A 368 4.39 1.82 7.24
CA LEU A 368 4.07 3.19 7.64
C LEU A 368 4.94 3.62 8.83
N ASN A 369 5.90 4.50 8.57
CA ASN A 369 6.74 5.13 9.60
C ASN A 369 6.01 6.37 10.15
N GLY A 370 5.54 6.28 11.39
CA GLY A 370 4.82 7.38 12.06
C GLY A 370 5.71 8.53 12.49
N THR A 371 7.01 8.31 12.68
CA THR A 371 7.98 9.35 13.05
C THR A 371 8.23 10.30 11.87
N GLU A 372 8.54 9.75 10.70
CA GLU A 372 8.79 10.55 9.49
C GLU A 372 7.53 10.84 8.67
N ARG A 373 6.43 10.14 8.96
CA ARG A 373 5.17 10.17 8.21
C ARG A 373 5.32 9.70 6.76
N HIS A 374 6.27 8.82 6.51
CA HIS A 374 6.50 8.21 5.21
C HIS A 374 5.86 6.82 5.16
N LEU A 375 5.23 6.51 4.03
CA LEU A 375 4.78 5.17 3.69
C LEU A 375 5.73 4.58 2.64
N TYR A 376 6.53 3.61 3.07
CA TYR A 376 7.47 2.89 2.21
C TYR A 376 6.79 1.66 1.62
N PHE A 377 7.18 1.28 0.41
CA PHE A 377 6.80 -0.01 -0.16
C PHE A 377 7.99 -0.72 -0.81
N PHE A 378 8.07 -2.02 -0.59
CA PHE A 378 9.17 -2.91 -0.97
C PHE A 378 8.64 -4.04 -1.85
N GLU A 379 9.47 -4.59 -2.73
CA GLU A 379 9.06 -5.75 -3.56
C GLU A 379 8.66 -6.96 -2.70
N ASN A 380 9.34 -7.14 -1.57
CA ASN A 380 9.01 -8.11 -0.53
C ASN A 380 9.52 -7.60 0.83
N ASP A 381 9.22 -8.35 1.89
CA ASP A 381 9.58 -8.05 3.28
C ASP A 381 11.08 -8.21 3.60
N LYS A 382 11.83 -8.93 2.75
CA LYS A 382 13.29 -9.17 2.88
C LYS A 382 14.15 -8.10 2.22
N ARG A 383 13.60 -7.35 1.26
CA ARG A 383 14.29 -6.25 0.59
C ARG A 383 14.54 -5.11 1.57
N SER A 384 15.73 -4.54 1.47
CA SER A 384 16.15 -3.35 2.18
C SER A 384 15.81 -2.12 1.34
N LYS A 385 16.18 -2.06 0.05
CA LYS A 385 15.87 -0.90 -0.79
C LYS A 385 14.35 -0.78 -1.02
N PRO A 386 13.69 0.33 -0.61
CA PRO A 386 12.31 0.57 -0.96
C PRO A 386 12.17 0.73 -2.47
N LYS A 387 11.08 0.22 -3.04
CA LYS A 387 10.74 0.46 -4.45
C LYS A 387 10.18 1.86 -4.67
N GLY A 388 9.72 2.51 -3.60
CA GLY A 388 9.34 3.91 -3.59
C GLY A 388 8.83 4.34 -2.23
N LEU A 389 8.55 5.64 -2.13
CA LEU A 389 8.11 6.32 -0.92
C LEU A 389 6.92 7.22 -1.23
N ILE A 390 5.94 7.22 -0.33
CA ILE A 390 4.81 8.15 -0.35
C ILE A 390 4.94 9.06 0.88
N ASP A 391 5.03 10.37 0.65
CA ASP A 391 5.18 11.35 1.72
C ASP A 391 3.81 11.77 2.27
N GLY A 392 3.51 11.35 3.50
CA GLY A 392 2.26 11.66 4.19
C GLY A 392 2.02 13.17 4.38
N ASN A 393 3.07 14.00 4.42
CA ASN A 393 2.92 15.44 4.59
C ASN A 393 2.29 16.13 3.37
N TYR A 394 2.42 15.52 2.19
CA TYR A 394 1.87 16.03 0.92
C TYR A 394 0.77 15.13 0.37
N SER A 395 0.32 14.14 1.14
CA SER A 395 -0.63 13.13 0.69
C SER A 395 -1.99 13.32 1.34
N ASN A 396 -3.04 13.12 0.55
CA ASN A 396 -4.43 13.04 1.02
C ASN A 396 -5.01 11.67 0.68
N LEU A 397 -5.79 11.12 1.60
CA LEU A 397 -6.45 9.83 1.43
C LEU A 397 -7.87 10.02 0.89
N TYR A 398 -8.20 9.36 -0.22
CA TYR A 398 -9.53 9.39 -0.82
C TYR A 398 -10.12 7.97 -0.86
N PRO A 399 -11.45 7.83 -0.68
CA PRO A 399 -12.13 6.56 -0.87
C PRO A 399 -12.11 6.16 -2.35
N VAL A 400 -12.18 4.85 -2.61
CA VAL A 400 -12.39 4.30 -3.95
C VAL A 400 -13.53 3.30 -3.85
N HIS A 401 -14.59 3.55 -4.60
CA HIS A 401 -15.72 2.63 -4.69
C HIS A 401 -15.35 1.41 -5.53
N GLU A 402 -15.90 0.24 -5.19
CA GLU A 402 -15.58 -1.03 -5.86
C GLU A 402 -15.86 -0.98 -7.37
N SER A 403 -16.84 -0.17 -7.79
CA SER A 403 -17.20 -0.02 -9.21
C SER A 403 -16.11 0.62 -10.07
N LEU A 404 -15.20 1.43 -9.49
CA LEU A 404 -14.17 2.13 -10.26
C LEU A 404 -13.24 1.15 -10.97
N PHE A 405 -12.81 0.09 -10.27
CA PHE A 405 -11.92 -0.95 -10.78
C PHE A 405 -12.59 -2.33 -10.87
N GLY A 406 -13.87 -2.43 -10.51
CA GLY A 406 -14.56 -3.72 -10.29
C GLY A 406 -13.87 -4.59 -9.24
N ARG A 407 -13.24 -3.96 -8.24
CA ARG A 407 -12.49 -4.64 -7.16
C ARG A 407 -12.85 -4.04 -5.79
N PRO A 408 -13.19 -4.86 -4.79
CA PRO A 408 -13.47 -4.36 -3.45
C PRO A 408 -12.19 -3.93 -2.73
N ASN A 409 -12.35 -3.31 -1.56
CA ASN A 409 -11.25 -2.99 -0.63
C ASN A 409 -10.15 -2.11 -1.25
N CYS A 410 -10.50 -1.30 -2.25
CA CYS A 410 -9.61 -0.34 -2.86
C CYS A 410 -9.64 0.99 -2.11
N PHE A 411 -8.52 1.68 -2.08
CA PHE A 411 -8.41 3.07 -1.62
C PHE A 411 -7.29 3.77 -2.40
N GLN A 412 -7.28 5.10 -2.38
CA GLN A 412 -6.26 5.86 -3.12
C GLN A 412 -5.60 6.91 -2.25
N ILE A 413 -4.31 7.10 -2.46
CA ILE A 413 -3.52 8.16 -1.85
C ILE A 413 -3.11 9.13 -2.96
N ILE A 414 -3.40 10.40 -2.76
CA ILE A 414 -3.08 11.46 -3.72
C ILE A 414 -2.02 12.33 -3.10
N GLN A 415 -0.81 12.22 -3.64
CA GLN A 415 0.31 13.05 -3.26
C GLN A 415 0.31 14.29 -4.16
N LYS A 416 0.11 15.47 -3.55
CA LYS A 416 0.20 16.77 -4.21
C LYS A 416 1.40 17.51 -3.63
N SER A 417 2.54 17.41 -4.30
CA SER A 417 3.79 18.04 -3.90
C SER A 417 4.21 19.07 -4.94
N PHE A 418 4.41 20.32 -4.53
CA PHE A 418 4.77 21.40 -5.45
C PHE A 418 3.78 21.47 -6.63
N ASN A 419 4.28 21.45 -7.87
CA ASN A 419 3.47 21.40 -9.09
C ASN A 419 3.26 19.98 -9.63
N HIS A 420 3.42 18.95 -8.80
CA HIS A 420 3.29 17.56 -9.21
C HIS A 420 2.20 16.85 -8.42
N GLN A 421 1.32 16.15 -9.13
CA GLN A 421 0.34 15.24 -8.55
C GLN A 421 0.64 13.79 -8.92
N ALA A 422 0.73 12.92 -7.91
CA ALA A 422 0.79 11.48 -8.08
C ALA A 422 -0.41 10.81 -7.40
N VAL A 423 -0.99 9.80 -8.06
CA VAL A 423 -2.10 9.02 -7.50
C VAL A 423 -1.66 7.57 -7.33
N PHE A 424 -1.80 7.06 -6.11
CA PHE A 424 -1.47 5.69 -5.75
C PHE A 424 -2.75 4.93 -5.44
N TYR A 425 -3.11 3.98 -6.30
CA TYR A 425 -4.23 3.07 -6.06
C TYR A 425 -3.75 1.80 -5.35
N LEU A 426 -4.37 1.53 -4.20
CA LEU A 426 -4.03 0.42 -3.31
C LEU A 426 -5.27 -0.45 -3.08
N CYS A 427 -5.06 -1.75 -2.89
CA CYS A 427 -6.10 -2.73 -2.64
C CYS A 427 -5.63 -3.72 -1.57
N ALA A 428 -6.50 -3.99 -0.59
CA ALA A 428 -6.26 -4.96 0.47
C ALA A 428 -7.00 -6.28 0.21
N GLU A 429 -6.48 -7.38 0.77
CA GLU A 429 -7.06 -8.71 0.60
C GLU A 429 -8.48 -8.82 1.20
N SER A 430 -8.70 -8.17 2.35
CA SER A 430 -9.96 -8.18 3.08
C SER A 430 -10.42 -6.77 3.48
N SER A 431 -11.71 -6.65 3.78
CA SER A 431 -12.31 -5.39 4.24
C SER A 431 -11.72 -4.94 5.57
N ASP A 432 -11.48 -5.87 6.50
CA ASP A 432 -10.88 -5.59 7.81
C ASP A 432 -9.45 -4.99 7.65
N ILE A 433 -8.61 -5.59 6.78
CA ILE A 433 -7.25 -5.07 6.50
C ILE A 433 -7.33 -3.68 5.85
N CYS A 434 -8.25 -3.50 4.90
CA CYS A 434 -8.47 -2.20 4.24
C CYS A 434 -8.79 -1.10 5.26
N GLN A 435 -9.75 -1.37 6.16
CA GLN A 435 -10.15 -0.42 7.20
C GLN A 435 -8.99 -0.11 8.16
N GLN A 436 -8.20 -1.12 8.54
CA GLN A 436 -7.04 -0.93 9.40
C GLN A 436 -5.99 0.00 8.76
N TRP A 437 -5.70 -0.19 7.46
CA TRP A 437 -4.80 0.68 6.70
C TRP A 437 -5.35 2.10 6.57
N ILE A 438 -6.63 2.24 6.21
CA ILE A 438 -7.29 3.55 6.08
C ILE A 438 -7.25 4.33 7.40
N LEU A 439 -7.61 3.69 8.52
CA LEU A 439 -7.58 4.31 9.85
C LEU A 439 -6.16 4.73 10.25
N SER A 440 -5.18 3.86 9.99
CA SER A 440 -3.77 4.15 10.27
C SER A 440 -3.28 5.33 9.43
N LEU A 441 -3.56 5.34 8.12
CA LEU A 441 -3.10 6.38 7.19
C LEU A 441 -3.80 7.73 7.39
N LYS A 442 -5.08 7.74 7.79
CA LYS A 442 -5.85 8.98 8.03
C LYS A 442 -5.14 9.95 8.98
N ALA A 443 -4.44 9.46 9.99
CA ALA A 443 -3.72 10.29 10.95
C ALA A 443 -2.46 10.97 10.37
N TYR A 444 -1.91 10.43 9.27
CA TYR A 444 -0.64 10.86 8.68
C TYR A 444 -0.80 11.57 7.34
N CYS A 445 -1.84 11.28 6.56
CA CYS A 445 -2.16 11.86 5.25
C CYS A 445 -3.16 13.04 5.32
N GLN A 446 -3.10 13.91 6.34
CA GLN A 446 -3.98 15.07 6.44
C GLN A 446 -3.19 16.37 6.61
N ASN A 447 -3.65 17.42 5.92
CA ASN A 447 -3.09 18.76 5.90
C ASN A 447 -2.84 19.35 7.30
N THR A 448 -1.80 20.17 7.37
CA THR A 448 -1.28 20.90 8.54
C THR A 448 -2.33 21.72 9.31
N VAL A 449 -3.48 22.05 8.71
CA VAL A 449 -4.56 22.85 9.33
C VAL A 449 -5.23 22.12 10.50
N THR A 450 -5.48 20.81 10.40
CA THR A 450 -6.00 20.01 11.54
C THR A 450 -4.96 19.86 12.66
N ARG A 451 -3.69 20.14 12.37
CA ARG A 451 -2.57 20.05 13.32
C ARG A 451 -2.50 21.27 14.25
N ILE A 452 -2.89 22.45 13.78
CA ILE A 452 -2.96 23.68 14.58
C ILE A 452 -4.06 23.57 15.66
N LEU A 453 -5.19 22.94 15.31
CA LEU A 453 -6.32 22.75 16.25
C LEU A 453 -6.11 21.63 17.29
N LYS A 454 -5.17 20.70 17.07
CA LYS A 454 -4.82 19.65 18.05
C LYS A 454 -3.91 20.14 19.19
N ASN A 455 -3.24 21.29 19.01
CA ASN A 455 -2.44 21.93 20.06
C ASN A 455 -3.25 22.85 20.97
N SER A 456 -4.52 23.08 20.65
CA SER A 456 -5.50 23.74 21.51
C SER A 456 -6.24 22.69 22.34
N SER A 457 -6.51 22.98 23.61
CA SER A 457 -7.30 22.17 24.56
C SER A 457 -8.79 22.01 24.20
N VAL A 458 -9.13 22.22 22.93
CA VAL A 458 -10.50 22.18 22.40
C VAL A 458 -10.83 20.73 22.07
N VAL A 459 -11.94 20.23 22.60
CA VAL A 459 -12.46 18.89 22.29
C VAL A 459 -12.84 18.85 20.82
N VAL A 460 -12.02 18.22 19.98
CA VAL A 460 -12.31 18.09 18.55
C VAL A 460 -13.35 16.99 18.34
N LEU A 461 -14.59 17.38 18.05
CA LEU A 461 -15.63 16.44 17.63
C LEU A 461 -15.29 15.83 16.26
N THR A 462 -15.50 14.52 16.13
CA THR A 462 -15.34 13.82 14.86
C THR A 462 -16.59 14.05 14.03
N GLN A 463 -16.48 14.74 12.90
CA GLN A 463 -17.58 14.84 11.94
C GLN A 463 -17.45 13.71 10.92
N LEU A 464 -18.47 12.88 10.84
CA LEU A 464 -18.68 11.97 9.71
C LEU A 464 -19.46 12.68 8.64
N ARG A 465 -19.02 12.49 7.41
CA ARG A 465 -19.67 12.99 6.21
C ARG A 465 -19.88 11.77 5.32
N SER A 466 -21.12 11.49 4.96
CA SER A 466 -21.44 10.42 4.02
C SER A 466 -22.29 10.96 2.90
N LEU A 467 -22.01 10.51 1.69
CA LEU A 467 -22.69 10.92 0.48
C LEU A 467 -23.24 9.67 -0.21
N ASN A 468 -24.55 9.64 -0.37
CA ASN A 468 -25.25 8.65 -1.17
C ASN A 468 -25.63 9.28 -2.51
N ILE A 469 -25.25 8.61 -3.60
CA ILE A 469 -25.42 9.09 -4.97
C ILE A 469 -26.14 7.99 -5.74
N SER A 470 -27.37 8.23 -6.16
CA SER A 470 -28.08 7.36 -7.10
C SER A 470 -28.08 7.98 -8.48
N ILE A 471 -27.51 7.28 -9.45
CA ILE A 471 -27.57 7.65 -10.87
C ILE A 471 -28.69 6.85 -11.52
N LYS A 472 -29.80 7.51 -11.85
CA LYS A 472 -31.01 6.83 -12.35
C LYS A 472 -30.95 6.66 -13.86
N ASP A 473 -31.18 7.74 -14.60
CA ASP A 473 -31.27 7.72 -16.06
C ASP A 473 -30.78 9.04 -16.66
N ALA A 474 -30.35 8.96 -17.92
CA ALA A 474 -30.05 10.13 -18.73
C ALA A 474 -30.80 10.05 -20.06
N LYS A 475 -31.17 11.22 -20.58
CA LYS A 475 -31.97 11.39 -21.80
C LYS A 475 -31.22 12.22 -22.83
N LYS A 476 -31.57 12.01 -24.10
CA LYS A 476 -31.04 12.77 -25.26
C LYS A 476 -29.53 12.64 -25.46
N LEU A 477 -28.94 11.49 -25.12
CA LEU A 477 -27.49 11.25 -25.24
C LEU A 477 -27.03 10.89 -26.68
N GLY A 478 -27.96 10.69 -27.61
CA GLY A 478 -27.70 10.29 -29.01
C GLY A 478 -27.95 8.80 -29.27
N PRO A 479 -28.39 8.41 -30.49
CA PRO A 479 -28.94 7.06 -30.75
C PRO A 479 -27.90 5.92 -30.75
N LYS A 480 -26.62 6.20 -30.97
CA LYS A 480 -25.51 5.21 -30.98
C LYS A 480 -24.56 5.35 -29.78
N THR A 481 -24.96 6.08 -28.75
CA THR A 481 -24.09 6.43 -27.63
C THR A 481 -23.98 5.26 -26.67
N GLN A 482 -22.75 4.90 -26.29
CA GLN A 482 -22.46 3.98 -25.20
C GLN A 482 -22.01 4.80 -23.98
N ALA A 483 -22.97 5.23 -23.16
CA ALA A 483 -22.72 6.17 -22.09
C ALA A 483 -22.32 5.48 -20.77
N TYR A 484 -21.43 6.11 -20.02
CA TYR A 484 -21.14 5.77 -18.62
C TYR A 484 -20.79 7.05 -17.84
N CYS A 485 -20.96 7.01 -16.53
CA CYS A 485 -20.68 8.14 -15.65
C CYS A 485 -19.45 7.85 -14.80
N VAL A 486 -18.66 8.88 -14.53
CA VAL A 486 -17.53 8.87 -13.60
C VAL A 486 -17.77 9.92 -12.52
N LEU A 487 -17.68 9.51 -11.27
CA LEU A 487 -17.91 10.36 -10.11
C LEU A 487 -16.56 10.86 -9.60
N ASN A 488 -16.45 12.17 -9.43
CA ASN A 488 -15.26 12.84 -8.93
C ASN A 488 -15.58 13.63 -7.65
N LEU A 489 -14.68 13.60 -6.68
CA LEU A 489 -14.72 14.44 -5.47
C LEU A 489 -13.53 15.39 -5.49
N ASN A 490 -13.75 16.71 -5.52
CA ASN A 490 -12.68 17.70 -5.74
C ASN A 490 -11.72 17.31 -6.91
N ASP A 491 -12.30 16.89 -8.04
CA ASP A 491 -11.61 16.41 -9.25
C ASP A 491 -10.88 15.05 -9.14
N VAL A 492 -11.09 14.33 -8.03
CA VAL A 492 -10.55 12.99 -7.82
C VAL A 492 -11.59 11.94 -8.20
N LYS A 493 -11.30 11.08 -9.18
CA LYS A 493 -12.20 9.98 -9.58
C LYS A 493 -12.33 8.98 -8.43
N VAL A 494 -13.56 8.66 -8.03
CA VAL A 494 -13.85 7.74 -6.91
C VAL A 494 -14.74 6.57 -7.28
N ALA A 495 -15.61 6.72 -8.28
CA ALA A 495 -16.54 5.67 -8.71
C ALA A 495 -16.89 5.82 -10.20
N ARG A 496 -17.48 4.78 -10.78
CA ARG A 496 -18.07 4.82 -12.12
C ARG A 496 -19.33 3.95 -12.20
N THR A 497 -20.16 4.19 -13.20
CA THR A 497 -21.29 3.32 -13.55
C THR A 497 -20.89 2.27 -14.60
N SER A 498 -21.76 1.29 -14.83
CA SER A 498 -21.66 0.43 -16.02
C SER A 498 -21.91 1.20 -17.33
N VAL A 499 -21.45 0.66 -18.45
CA VAL A 499 -21.68 1.23 -19.77
C VAL A 499 -23.08 0.83 -20.25
N LYS A 500 -23.87 1.80 -20.73
CA LYS A 500 -25.23 1.60 -21.24
C LYS A 500 -25.36 2.18 -22.64
N GLY A 501 -25.95 1.41 -23.54
CA GLY A 501 -26.19 1.83 -24.93
C GLY A 501 -27.55 2.49 -25.11
N GLY A 502 -27.61 3.49 -26.00
CA GLY A 502 -28.85 4.10 -26.46
C GLY A 502 -29.01 5.58 -26.07
N PRO A 503 -30.05 6.25 -26.61
CA PRO A 503 -30.31 7.67 -26.36
C PRO A 503 -30.83 7.96 -24.95
N ASP A 504 -31.49 6.97 -24.33
CA ASP A 504 -32.05 7.01 -22.99
C ASP A 504 -31.39 5.92 -22.13
N ALA A 505 -30.21 6.25 -21.59
CA ALA A 505 -29.43 5.32 -20.78
C ALA A 505 -30.02 5.22 -19.36
N VAL A 506 -30.30 4.00 -18.90
CA VAL A 506 -30.78 3.73 -17.53
C VAL A 506 -29.74 2.89 -16.79
N TRP A 507 -29.21 3.44 -15.69
CA TRP A 507 -28.25 2.76 -14.83
C TRP A 507 -28.92 2.17 -13.60
N ASP A 508 -29.69 3.00 -12.87
CA ASP A 508 -30.25 2.66 -11.56
C ASP A 508 -29.18 2.10 -10.59
N GLU A 509 -28.04 2.79 -10.54
CA GLU A 509 -26.88 2.41 -9.73
C GLU A 509 -26.71 3.37 -8.55
N ASP A 510 -26.50 2.81 -7.36
CA ASP A 510 -26.33 3.55 -6.11
C ASP A 510 -24.87 3.46 -5.62
N PHE A 511 -24.32 4.59 -5.17
CA PHE A 511 -22.96 4.71 -4.66
C PHE A 511 -23.00 5.32 -3.26
N LEU A 512 -22.55 4.55 -2.26
CA LEU A 512 -22.39 5.03 -0.89
C LEU A 512 -20.92 5.31 -0.60
N ILE A 513 -20.60 6.57 -0.30
CA ILE A 513 -19.27 7.00 0.12
C ILE A 513 -19.34 7.46 1.58
N GLU A 514 -18.83 6.62 2.48
CA GLU A 514 -18.69 6.94 3.90
C GLU A 514 -17.35 7.63 4.20
N ASP A 515 -17.27 8.34 5.34
CA ASP A 515 -16.06 9.00 5.86
C ASP A 515 -15.39 10.03 4.95
N LEU A 516 -16.18 10.86 4.27
CA LEU A 516 -15.64 11.95 3.45
C LEU A 516 -14.78 12.91 4.30
N PRO A 517 -13.51 13.15 3.90
CA PRO A 517 -12.67 14.19 4.50
C PRO A 517 -13.32 15.57 4.49
N LYS A 518 -12.99 16.41 5.47
CA LYS A 518 -13.58 17.76 5.62
C LYS A 518 -13.23 18.72 4.49
N ASP A 519 -12.12 18.47 3.81
CA ASP A 519 -11.62 19.23 2.66
C ASP A 519 -12.37 18.90 1.35
N ILE A 520 -13.22 17.87 1.33
CA ILE A 520 -14.08 17.58 0.18
C ILE A 520 -15.30 18.52 0.21
N GLU A 521 -15.44 19.32 -0.86
CA GLU A 521 -16.44 20.37 -0.96
C GLU A 521 -17.32 20.23 -2.20
N SER A 522 -16.82 19.58 -3.27
CA SER A 522 -17.56 19.42 -4.52
C SER A 522 -17.65 17.96 -4.99
N LEU A 523 -18.80 17.64 -5.59
CA LEU A 523 -19.07 16.44 -6.36
C LEU A 523 -19.19 16.84 -7.84
N THR A 524 -18.40 16.20 -8.70
CA THR A 524 -18.52 16.35 -10.15
C THR A 524 -18.84 15.01 -10.79
N ILE A 525 -19.92 14.92 -11.57
CA ILE A 525 -20.30 13.72 -12.33
C ILE A 525 -20.04 13.98 -13.80
N ASN A 526 -19.07 13.26 -14.36
CA ASN A 526 -18.70 13.34 -15.76
C ASN A 526 -19.41 12.23 -16.55
N VAL A 527 -20.19 12.60 -17.56
CA VAL A 527 -20.85 11.65 -18.46
C VAL A 527 -19.97 11.48 -19.70
N TYR A 528 -19.50 10.26 -19.92
CA TYR A 528 -18.64 9.88 -21.05
C TYR A 528 -19.41 9.03 -22.05
N CYS A 529 -19.02 9.13 -23.32
CA CYS A 529 -19.39 8.20 -24.38
C CYS A 529 -18.18 7.32 -24.72
N LYS A 530 -18.36 6.00 -24.66
CA LYS A 530 -17.34 5.02 -25.00
C LYS A 530 -17.06 5.06 -26.50
N GLY A 531 -15.82 5.36 -26.87
CA GLY A 531 -15.37 5.42 -28.27
C GLY A 531 -14.58 4.19 -28.67
N ARG A 532 -14.31 4.02 -29.98
CA ARG A 532 -13.48 2.91 -30.49
C ARG A 532 -12.00 3.05 -30.12
N MET A 533 -11.49 4.28 -30.04
CA MET A 533 -10.09 4.56 -29.67
C MET A 533 -9.97 5.35 -28.38
N LYS A 534 -10.88 6.30 -28.14
CA LYS A 534 -10.84 7.18 -26.99
C LYS A 534 -12.26 7.57 -26.58
N ASP A 535 -12.48 7.62 -25.28
CA ASP A 535 -13.75 8.03 -24.70
C ASP A 535 -13.91 9.54 -24.76
N SER A 536 -15.10 10.00 -25.14
CA SER A 536 -15.42 11.42 -25.26
C SER A 536 -16.22 11.87 -24.06
N LEU A 537 -15.79 12.94 -23.38
CA LEU A 537 -16.59 13.61 -22.36
C LEU A 537 -17.76 14.33 -23.03
N MET A 538 -19.00 14.03 -22.63
CA MET A 538 -20.21 14.65 -23.16
C MET A 538 -20.56 15.92 -22.38
N PHE A 539 -20.71 15.79 -21.05
CA PHE A 539 -20.96 16.92 -20.16
C PHE A 539 -20.61 16.56 -18.71
N SER A 540 -20.57 17.56 -17.85
CA SER A 540 -20.22 17.43 -16.43
C SER A 540 -21.22 18.16 -15.55
N VAL A 541 -21.73 17.47 -14.55
CA VAL A 541 -22.62 18.03 -13.52
C VAL A 541 -21.79 18.33 -12.27
N HIS A 542 -21.92 19.55 -11.74
CA HIS A 542 -21.15 20.00 -10.59
C HIS A 542 -22.11 20.36 -9.46
N GLU A 543 -21.97 19.71 -8.31
CA GLU A 543 -22.76 19.97 -7.11
C GLU A 543 -21.83 20.31 -5.94
N ASN A 544 -22.17 21.37 -5.21
CA ASN A 544 -21.49 21.73 -3.97
C ASN A 544 -22.13 20.95 -2.80
N LEU A 545 -21.31 20.25 -2.02
CA LEU A 545 -21.81 19.40 -0.92
C LEU A 545 -22.50 20.20 0.18
N TYR A 546 -22.15 21.47 0.38
CA TYR A 546 -22.81 22.34 1.37
C TYR A 546 -24.25 22.71 0.98
N ASN A 547 -24.62 22.55 -0.30
CA ASN A 547 -25.99 22.77 -0.77
C ASN A 547 -26.88 21.54 -0.56
N LEU A 548 -26.29 20.38 -0.24
CA LEU A 548 -27.02 19.13 -0.05
C LEU A 548 -27.41 18.97 1.43
N THR A 549 -28.56 18.34 1.65
CA THR A 549 -29.07 18.04 3.00
C THR A 549 -29.21 16.53 3.20
N SER A 550 -29.61 16.13 4.41
CA SER A 550 -29.93 14.74 4.73
C SER A 550 -31.20 14.23 4.03
N VAL A 551 -31.95 15.11 3.36
CA VAL A 551 -33.11 14.75 2.55
C VAL A 551 -32.66 14.52 1.12
N ALA A 552 -33.12 13.42 0.52
CA ALA A 552 -32.80 13.05 -0.85
C ALA A 552 -33.28 14.11 -1.85
N LYS A 553 -32.33 14.82 -2.48
CA LYS A 553 -32.55 15.79 -3.54
C LYS A 553 -32.72 15.06 -4.86
N HIS A 554 -33.91 15.16 -5.46
CA HIS A 554 -34.27 14.47 -6.70
C HIS A 554 -34.35 15.48 -7.84
N ASP A 555 -33.28 15.62 -8.62
CA ASP A 555 -33.19 16.68 -9.64
C ASP A 555 -32.77 16.14 -11.00
N TRP A 556 -33.21 16.85 -12.04
CA TRP A 556 -32.69 16.76 -13.39
C TRP A 556 -31.57 17.80 -13.56
N TYR A 557 -30.46 17.34 -14.12
CA TYR A 557 -29.32 18.17 -14.45
C TYR A 557 -29.20 18.23 -15.97
N ASP A 558 -29.62 19.36 -16.53
CA ASP A 558 -29.62 19.60 -17.97
C ASP A 558 -28.26 20.15 -18.42
N SER A 559 -27.70 19.55 -19.48
CA SER A 559 -26.62 20.16 -20.26
C SER A 559 -27.25 20.90 -21.44
N CYS A 560 -26.84 22.14 -21.67
CA CYS A 560 -27.43 23.04 -22.68
C CYS A 560 -27.56 22.39 -24.07
N ASP A 561 -26.62 21.50 -24.46
CA ASP A 561 -26.59 20.91 -25.81
C ASP A 561 -26.40 19.37 -25.84
N CYS A 562 -26.14 18.70 -24.71
CA CYS A 562 -25.66 17.31 -24.70
C CYS A 562 -26.52 16.30 -23.89
N GLY A 563 -27.76 16.68 -23.58
CA GLY A 563 -28.73 15.84 -22.86
C GLY A 563 -28.82 16.14 -21.38
N SER A 564 -29.57 15.32 -20.64
CA SER A 564 -29.82 15.54 -19.21
C SER A 564 -29.72 14.26 -18.40
N ILE A 565 -29.36 14.38 -17.13
CA ILE A 565 -29.19 13.25 -16.21
C ILE A 565 -30.01 13.45 -14.93
N ARG A 566 -30.66 12.40 -14.46
CA ARG A 566 -31.42 12.39 -13.21
C ARG A 566 -30.60 11.77 -12.09
N LEU A 567 -30.43 12.54 -11.02
CA LEU A 567 -29.66 12.14 -9.84
C LEU A 567 -30.52 12.20 -8.59
N ILE A 568 -30.24 11.30 -7.65
CA ILE A 568 -30.73 11.39 -6.28
C ILE A 568 -29.52 11.52 -5.36
N LEU A 569 -29.38 12.67 -4.71
CA LEU A 569 -28.23 12.97 -3.86
C LEU A 569 -28.70 13.12 -2.41
N THR A 570 -28.02 12.43 -1.50
CA THR A 570 -28.24 12.59 -0.05
C THR A 570 -26.90 12.80 0.62
N TYR A 571 -26.75 13.91 1.34
CA TYR A 571 -25.52 14.24 2.07
C TYR A 571 -25.82 14.32 3.56
N LEU A 572 -25.17 13.46 4.33
CA LEU A 572 -25.38 13.32 5.76
C LEU A 572 -24.10 13.73 6.48
N GLN A 573 -24.22 14.74 7.35
CA GLN A 573 -23.15 15.19 8.22
C GLN A 573 -23.53 14.90 9.67
N GLU A 574 -22.81 13.99 10.29
CA GLU A 574 -23.03 13.57 11.66
C GLU A 574 -21.86 13.93 12.55
N THR A 575 -22.17 14.35 13.77
CA THR A 575 -21.17 14.64 14.78
C THR A 575 -21.11 13.49 15.77
N ILE A 576 -19.93 12.89 15.90
CA ILE A 576 -19.60 11.83 16.84
C ILE A 576 -18.84 12.43 18.02
N MET A 577 -19.33 12.12 19.23
CA MET A 577 -18.70 12.49 20.49
C MET A 577 -17.47 11.61 20.80
N PRO A 578 -16.58 12.01 21.70
CA PRO A 578 -15.47 11.15 22.12
C PRO A 578 -15.94 9.77 22.58
N SER A 579 -15.18 8.71 22.29
CA SER A 579 -15.58 7.31 22.59
C SER A 579 -15.97 7.06 24.06
N LYS A 580 -15.47 7.88 24.99
CA LYS A 580 -15.76 7.77 26.43
C LYS A 580 -17.22 8.10 26.75
N GLU A 581 -17.84 9.00 26.00
CA GLU A 581 -19.24 9.42 26.18
C GLU A 581 -20.20 8.25 25.91
N TYR A 582 -19.88 7.40 24.93
CA TYR A 582 -20.70 6.25 24.57
C TYR A 582 -20.51 5.03 25.49
N SER A 583 -19.76 5.16 26.59
CA SER A 583 -19.51 4.04 27.52
C SER A 583 -20.80 3.49 28.15
N ALA A 584 -21.74 4.36 28.50
CA ALA A 584 -23.03 3.97 29.09
C ALA A 584 -23.89 3.14 28.11
N ILE A 585 -24.05 3.61 26.86
CA ILE A 585 -24.85 2.88 25.87
C ILE A 585 -24.18 1.56 25.47
N LYS A 586 -22.84 1.52 25.42
CA LYS A 586 -22.08 0.28 25.21
C LYS A 586 -22.41 -0.77 26.26
N GLN A 587 -22.45 -0.40 27.54
CA GLN A 587 -22.77 -1.35 28.62
C GLN A 587 -24.18 -1.93 28.46
N ILE A 588 -25.16 -1.08 28.13
CA ILE A 588 -26.55 -1.51 27.88
C ILE A 588 -26.64 -2.46 26.67
N ILE A 589 -25.96 -2.15 25.58
CA ILE A 589 -25.97 -2.95 24.35
C ILE A 589 -25.34 -4.33 24.56
N LEU A 590 -24.39 -4.47 25.49
CA LEU A 590 -23.74 -5.75 25.76
C LEU A 590 -24.66 -6.77 26.46
N GLU A 591 -25.84 -6.35 26.91
CA GLU A 591 -26.92 -7.22 27.37
C GLU A 591 -27.79 -7.67 26.18
N PHE A 592 -27.82 -8.97 25.90
CA PHE A 592 -28.47 -9.52 24.69
C PHE A 592 -29.98 -9.25 24.61
N GLU A 593 -30.65 -9.15 25.76
CA GLU A 593 -32.07 -8.83 25.88
C GLU A 593 -32.38 -7.43 25.37
N ASN A 594 -31.53 -6.44 25.69
CA ASN A 594 -31.67 -5.07 25.20
C ASN A 594 -31.50 -5.02 23.68
N VAL A 595 -30.56 -5.79 23.12
CA VAL A 595 -30.39 -5.89 21.66
C VAL A 595 -31.64 -6.49 21.00
N LYS A 596 -32.27 -7.50 21.62
CA LYS A 596 -33.50 -8.11 21.13
C LYS A 596 -34.64 -7.08 21.10
N ILE A 597 -34.86 -6.35 22.20
CA ILE A 597 -35.88 -5.29 22.27
C ILE A 597 -35.65 -4.23 21.19
N LEU A 598 -34.41 -3.73 21.07
CA LEU A 598 -34.06 -2.73 20.05
C LEU A 598 -34.22 -3.26 18.62
N SER A 599 -33.97 -4.56 18.39
CA SER A 599 -34.11 -5.17 17.08
C SER A 599 -35.56 -5.23 16.59
N GLU A 600 -36.52 -5.36 17.50
CA GLU A 600 -37.95 -5.41 17.20
C GLU A 600 -38.49 -4.02 16.77
N LEU A 601 -37.79 -2.94 17.13
CA LEU A 601 -38.11 -1.57 16.72
C LEU A 601 -37.61 -1.22 15.30
N MET A 602 -36.83 -2.10 14.67
CA MET A 602 -36.32 -1.87 13.31
C MET A 602 -37.35 -2.33 12.28
N GLN A 603 -38.04 -1.38 11.64
CA GLN A 603 -39.18 -1.66 10.76
C GLN A 603 -38.74 -1.99 9.33
N SER A 604 -37.69 -1.34 8.81
CA SER A 604 -37.20 -1.58 7.46
C SER A 604 -36.01 -2.56 7.42
N ASP A 605 -35.88 -3.29 6.31
CA ASP A 605 -34.78 -4.25 6.12
C ASP A 605 -33.41 -3.55 6.08
N THR A 606 -33.34 -2.36 5.47
CA THR A 606 -32.12 -1.55 5.41
C THR A 606 -31.65 -1.12 6.80
N GLU A 607 -32.57 -0.64 7.65
CA GLU A 607 -32.26 -0.26 9.03
C GLU A 607 -31.81 -1.46 9.85
N ARG A 608 -32.51 -2.59 9.73
CA ARG A 608 -32.16 -3.83 10.44
C ARG A 608 -30.77 -4.32 10.06
N LYS A 609 -30.39 -4.27 8.77
CA LYS A 609 -29.04 -4.61 8.30
C LYS A 609 -27.98 -3.65 8.83
N SER A 610 -28.27 -2.34 8.82
CA SER A 610 -27.36 -1.30 9.34
C SER A 610 -27.12 -1.48 10.84
N PHE A 611 -28.20 -1.64 11.61
CA PHE A 611 -28.14 -1.88 13.05
C PHE A 611 -27.43 -3.20 13.39
N ALA A 612 -27.73 -4.29 12.67
CA ALA A 612 -27.05 -5.58 12.84
C ALA A 612 -25.54 -5.47 12.59
N ASN A 613 -25.10 -4.74 11.57
CA ASN A 613 -23.68 -4.50 11.30
C ASN A 613 -23.02 -3.73 12.45
N ALA A 614 -23.62 -2.62 12.90
CA ALA A 614 -23.07 -1.82 14.00
C ALA A 614 -22.94 -2.64 15.30
N ILE A 615 -23.97 -3.43 15.64
CA ILE A 615 -23.97 -4.31 16.81
C ILE A 615 -22.86 -5.37 16.68
N LEU A 616 -22.77 -6.07 15.54
CA LEU A 616 -21.72 -7.09 15.34
C LEU A 616 -20.32 -6.51 15.52
N GLN A 617 -20.05 -5.33 14.97
CA GLN A 617 -18.74 -4.67 15.11
C GLN A 617 -18.42 -4.34 16.58
N VAL A 618 -19.39 -3.87 17.36
CA VAL A 618 -19.21 -3.64 18.81
C VAL A 618 -18.95 -4.95 19.56
N PHE A 619 -19.71 -6.02 19.27
CA PHE A 619 -19.53 -7.31 19.93
C PHE A 619 -18.22 -8.01 19.55
N ARG A 620 -17.74 -7.85 18.30
CA ARG A 620 -16.43 -8.32 17.83
C ARG A 620 -15.29 -7.65 18.57
N GLN A 621 -15.37 -6.34 18.79
CA GLN A 621 -14.37 -5.62 19.58
C GLN A 621 -14.25 -6.19 21.00
N GLU A 622 -15.38 -6.58 21.59
CA GLU A 622 -15.44 -7.16 22.94
C GLU A 622 -15.23 -8.68 22.96
N LYS A 623 -14.98 -9.32 21.81
CA LYS A 623 -14.81 -10.77 21.62
C LYS A 623 -15.98 -11.60 22.19
N LYS A 624 -17.22 -11.12 21.96
CA LYS A 624 -18.49 -11.69 22.44
C LYS A 624 -19.49 -11.97 21.29
N GLU A 625 -19.08 -11.84 20.05
CA GLU A 625 -19.91 -12.06 18.87
C GLU A 625 -20.48 -13.49 18.80
N GLU A 626 -19.75 -14.49 19.30
CA GLU A 626 -20.24 -15.88 19.31
C GLU A 626 -21.45 -16.02 20.23
N LYS A 627 -21.43 -15.35 21.39
CA LYS A 627 -22.53 -15.40 22.36
C LYS A 627 -23.76 -14.69 21.81
N LEU A 628 -23.58 -13.56 21.14
CA LEU A 628 -24.66 -12.83 20.47
C LEU A 628 -25.33 -13.71 19.41
N LEU A 629 -24.54 -14.30 18.51
CA LEU A 629 -25.05 -15.17 17.45
C LEU A 629 -25.72 -16.42 18.02
N GLU A 630 -25.14 -17.05 19.04
CA GLU A 630 -25.73 -18.20 19.72
C GLU A 630 -27.07 -17.85 20.36
N TYR A 631 -27.17 -16.70 21.05
CA TYR A 631 -28.40 -16.27 21.71
C TYR A 631 -29.56 -16.14 20.71
N PHE A 632 -29.38 -15.36 19.64
CA PHE A 632 -30.43 -15.11 18.65
C PHE A 632 -30.80 -16.37 17.85
N THR A 633 -29.82 -17.18 17.45
CA THR A 633 -30.11 -18.44 16.72
C THR A 633 -30.82 -19.45 17.61
N SER A 634 -30.46 -19.53 18.89
CA SER A 634 -31.13 -20.42 19.85
C SER A 634 -32.55 -19.98 20.15
N ASP A 635 -32.80 -18.67 20.24
CA ASP A 635 -34.14 -18.12 20.46
C ASP A 635 -35.10 -18.47 19.31
N VAL A 636 -34.63 -18.34 18.05
CA VAL A 636 -35.39 -18.78 16.87
C VAL A 636 -35.66 -20.28 16.91
N ILE A 637 -34.65 -21.10 17.20
CA ILE A 637 -34.84 -22.56 17.32
C ILE A 637 -35.88 -22.87 18.40
N LYS A 638 -35.88 -22.18 19.54
CA LYS A 638 -36.85 -22.38 20.64
C LYS A 638 -38.27 -21.96 20.25
N ALA A 639 -38.43 -20.85 19.54
CA ALA A 639 -39.73 -20.33 19.15
C ALA A 639 -40.39 -21.09 17.98
N GLU A 640 -39.60 -21.62 17.06
CA GLU A 640 -40.09 -22.24 15.83
C GLU A 640 -40.88 -23.54 16.07
N GLN A 641 -42.01 -23.75 15.38
CA GLN A 641 -42.81 -24.97 15.55
C GLN A 641 -42.45 -26.05 14.52
N TYR A 642 -42.17 -25.64 13.29
CA TYR A 642 -41.99 -26.56 12.16
C TYR A 642 -40.57 -26.51 11.62
N VAL A 643 -40.00 -27.68 11.33
CA VAL A 643 -38.67 -27.82 10.71
C VAL A 643 -38.60 -27.13 9.35
N THR A 644 -39.72 -27.11 8.60
CA THR A 644 -39.79 -26.53 7.26
C THR A 644 -39.74 -25.00 7.26
N THR A 645 -40.07 -24.32 8.35
CA THR A 645 -40.03 -22.86 8.46
C THR A 645 -38.77 -22.35 9.16
N LEU A 646 -38.02 -23.25 9.80
CA LEU A 646 -36.80 -22.93 10.55
C LEU A 646 -35.80 -22.13 9.72
N PHE A 647 -35.48 -20.93 10.21
CA PHE A 647 -34.62 -19.96 9.53
C PHE A 647 -35.03 -19.73 8.07
N ARG A 648 -36.31 -19.68 7.72
CA ARG A 648 -36.75 -19.19 6.40
C ARG A 648 -37.17 -17.73 6.41
N ALA A 649 -37.70 -17.25 7.53
CA ALA A 649 -38.10 -15.86 7.69
C ALA A 649 -36.90 -14.90 7.81
N ASP A 650 -37.12 -13.66 7.35
CA ASP A 650 -36.19 -12.55 7.55
C ASP A 650 -36.34 -12.02 8.98
N SER A 651 -35.39 -12.40 9.82
CA SER A 651 -35.34 -12.10 11.26
C SER A 651 -34.02 -11.40 11.61
N MET A 652 -33.93 -10.85 12.83
CA MET A 652 -32.66 -10.33 13.31
C MET A 652 -31.59 -11.43 13.38
N ALA A 653 -31.94 -12.65 13.78
CA ALA A 653 -31.00 -13.78 13.84
C ALA A 653 -30.43 -14.12 12.45
N THR A 654 -31.28 -14.21 11.43
CA THR A 654 -30.82 -14.50 10.06
C THR A 654 -30.03 -13.34 9.49
N THR A 655 -30.39 -12.10 9.82
CA THR A 655 -29.64 -10.89 9.42
C THR A 655 -28.25 -10.85 10.04
N LEU A 656 -28.12 -11.07 11.36
CA LEU A 656 -26.83 -11.10 12.06
C LEU A 656 -25.90 -12.17 11.48
N MET A 657 -26.40 -13.41 11.31
CA MET A 657 -25.62 -14.48 10.71
C MET A 657 -25.17 -14.13 9.27
N CYS A 658 -26.06 -13.60 8.44
CA CYS A 658 -25.72 -13.18 7.07
C CYS A 658 -24.64 -12.09 7.03
N GLN A 659 -24.78 -11.04 7.86
CA GLN A 659 -23.82 -9.96 7.93
C GLN A 659 -22.45 -10.46 8.42
N TYR A 660 -22.44 -11.30 9.46
CA TYR A 660 -21.21 -11.88 9.99
C TYR A 660 -20.50 -12.79 8.98
N MET A 661 -21.23 -13.64 8.26
CA MET A 661 -20.66 -14.47 7.19
C MET A 661 -20.08 -13.63 6.06
N LYS A 662 -20.76 -12.56 5.64
CA LYS A 662 -20.22 -11.62 4.63
C LYS A 662 -18.96 -10.90 5.10
N MET A 663 -18.81 -10.63 6.38
CA MET A 663 -17.60 -9.99 6.93
C MET A 663 -16.41 -10.95 6.97
N THR A 664 -16.63 -12.19 7.40
CA THR A 664 -15.54 -13.09 7.80
C THR A 664 -15.30 -14.26 6.85
N ALA A 665 -16.32 -14.74 6.13
CA ALA A 665 -16.23 -15.97 5.34
C ALA A 665 -15.87 -15.76 3.87
N MET A 666 -15.54 -14.53 3.44
CA MET A 666 -15.29 -14.25 2.01
C MET A 666 -14.10 -15.02 1.43
N GLN A 667 -13.07 -15.31 2.24
CA GLN A 667 -11.93 -16.11 1.80
C GLN A 667 -12.32 -17.58 1.54
N PHE A 668 -13.23 -18.12 2.36
CA PHE A 668 -13.84 -19.42 2.15
C PHE A 668 -14.67 -19.43 0.87
N VAL A 669 -15.55 -18.44 0.66
CA VAL A 669 -16.39 -18.33 -0.55
C VAL A 669 -15.54 -18.25 -1.81
N LYS A 670 -14.52 -17.39 -1.84
CA LYS A 670 -13.59 -17.26 -2.98
C LYS A 670 -12.89 -18.59 -3.27
N SER A 671 -12.28 -19.19 -2.25
CA SER A 671 -11.57 -20.47 -2.42
C SER A 671 -12.49 -21.59 -2.92
N ALA A 672 -13.75 -21.63 -2.46
CA ALA A 672 -14.70 -22.67 -2.81
C ALA A 672 -15.27 -22.52 -4.24
N LEU A 673 -15.52 -21.28 -4.69
CA LEU A 673 -16.34 -21.02 -5.87
C LEU A 673 -15.60 -20.43 -7.08
N THR A 674 -14.42 -19.84 -6.92
CA THR A 674 -13.72 -19.14 -8.03
C THR A 674 -13.51 -20.05 -9.23
N ASN A 675 -12.95 -21.25 -9.04
CA ASN A 675 -12.72 -22.22 -10.12
C ASN A 675 -14.03 -22.64 -10.82
N THR A 676 -15.12 -22.82 -10.07
CA THR A 676 -16.44 -23.14 -10.64
C THR A 676 -16.94 -22.01 -11.54
N ILE A 677 -16.76 -20.76 -11.14
CA ILE A 677 -17.24 -19.59 -11.89
C ILE A 677 -16.41 -19.37 -13.16
N GLU A 678 -15.09 -19.55 -13.07
CA GLU A 678 -14.17 -19.49 -14.22
C GLU A 678 -14.54 -20.55 -15.27
N LYS A 679 -14.65 -21.82 -14.87
CA LYS A 679 -15.05 -22.92 -15.78
C LYS A 679 -16.44 -22.76 -16.37
N ALA A 680 -17.38 -22.17 -15.63
CA ALA A 680 -18.71 -21.88 -16.14
C ALA A 680 -18.70 -20.74 -17.18
N THR A 681 -17.74 -19.82 -17.08
CA THR A 681 -17.56 -18.70 -18.00
C THR A 681 -16.83 -19.14 -19.28
N ASP A 682 -15.98 -20.16 -19.21
CA ASP A 682 -15.30 -20.70 -20.40
C ASP A 682 -16.21 -21.55 -21.31
N GLY A 683 -17.44 -21.87 -20.89
CA GLY A 683 -18.49 -22.49 -21.72
C GLY A 683 -18.28 -23.95 -22.14
N LYS A 684 -17.15 -24.59 -21.78
CA LYS A 684 -16.75 -25.92 -22.29
C LYS A 684 -17.02 -27.10 -21.34
N THR A 685 -17.61 -26.88 -20.17
CA THR A 685 -17.66 -27.90 -19.11
C THR A 685 -19.05 -28.52 -18.97
N ASP A 686 -19.11 -29.86 -18.86
CA ASP A 686 -20.35 -30.57 -18.55
C ASP A 686 -20.90 -30.11 -17.18
N GLN A 687 -22.21 -29.86 -17.11
CA GLN A 687 -22.84 -29.28 -15.92
C GLN A 687 -22.82 -30.24 -14.72
N VAL A 688 -22.82 -31.56 -14.95
CA VAL A 688 -22.78 -32.57 -13.87
C VAL A 688 -21.35 -32.72 -13.34
N GLU A 689 -20.36 -32.70 -14.21
CA GLU A 689 -18.95 -32.66 -13.83
C GLU A 689 -18.63 -31.40 -13.02
N LEU A 690 -19.06 -30.23 -13.49
CA LEU A 690 -18.90 -28.96 -12.77
C LEU A 690 -19.56 -29.01 -11.38
N LEU A 691 -20.75 -29.62 -11.26
CA LEU A 691 -21.44 -29.78 -9.99
C LEU A 691 -20.68 -30.68 -9.00
N LYS A 692 -20.08 -31.78 -9.49
CA LYS A 692 -19.22 -32.69 -8.69
C LYS A 692 -17.96 -31.96 -8.22
N GLU A 693 -17.27 -31.27 -9.12
CA GLU A 693 -16.07 -30.51 -8.79
C GLU A 693 -16.35 -29.40 -7.78
N THR A 694 -17.48 -28.70 -7.92
CA THR A 694 -17.90 -27.66 -6.99
C THR A 694 -18.12 -28.23 -5.59
N LEU A 695 -18.80 -29.38 -5.47
CA LEU A 695 -19.01 -30.02 -4.17
C LEU A 695 -17.68 -30.47 -3.54
N ASN A 696 -16.77 -31.04 -4.34
CA ASN A 696 -15.44 -31.45 -3.87
C ASN A 696 -14.59 -30.25 -3.43
N SER A 697 -14.62 -29.16 -4.19
CA SER A 697 -13.94 -27.90 -3.86
C SER A 697 -14.43 -27.33 -2.52
N ILE A 698 -15.76 -27.32 -2.30
CA ILE A 698 -16.35 -26.92 -1.01
C ILE A 698 -15.82 -27.82 0.12
N PHE A 699 -15.76 -29.14 -0.10
CA PHE A 699 -15.28 -30.09 0.91
C PHE A 699 -13.81 -29.85 1.30
N GLN A 700 -12.94 -29.62 0.32
CA GLN A 700 -11.51 -29.36 0.55
C GLN A 700 -11.23 -28.00 1.21
N THR A 701 -12.18 -27.06 1.13
CA THR A 701 -12.00 -25.69 1.63
C THR A 701 -12.69 -25.42 2.96
N VAL A 702 -13.36 -26.43 3.57
CA VAL A 702 -14.07 -26.30 4.85
C VAL A 702 -13.18 -25.72 5.96
N GLU A 703 -11.90 -26.05 5.98
CA GLU A 703 -10.94 -25.54 6.97
C GLU A 703 -10.76 -24.02 6.93
N LYS A 704 -10.98 -23.40 5.76
CA LYS A 704 -10.93 -21.95 5.59
C LYS A 704 -12.19 -21.24 6.11
N CYS A 705 -13.23 -21.98 6.50
CA CYS A 705 -14.43 -21.39 7.10
C CYS A 705 -14.11 -20.85 8.50
N PRO A 706 -14.49 -19.61 8.84
CA PRO A 706 -14.15 -18.99 10.12
C PRO A 706 -14.55 -19.84 11.34
N PRO A 707 -13.66 -20.02 12.34
CA PRO A 707 -13.91 -20.87 13.52
C PRO A 707 -15.20 -20.54 14.26
N VAL A 708 -15.54 -19.25 14.39
CA VAL A 708 -16.78 -18.79 15.03
C VAL A 708 -18.01 -19.32 14.29
N ILE A 709 -18.04 -19.27 12.95
CA ILE A 709 -19.18 -19.78 12.17
C ILE A 709 -19.30 -21.29 12.37
N ARG A 710 -18.18 -22.02 12.30
CA ARG A 710 -18.10 -23.47 12.50
C ARG A 710 -18.63 -23.89 13.88
N PHE A 711 -18.28 -23.13 14.92
CA PHE A 711 -18.76 -23.33 16.27
C PHE A 711 -20.26 -23.03 16.44
N ILE A 712 -20.77 -21.94 15.84
CA ILE A 712 -22.22 -21.64 15.86
C ILE A 712 -23.02 -22.69 15.10
N CYS A 713 -22.52 -23.18 13.96
CA CYS A 713 -23.12 -24.31 13.24
C CYS A 713 -23.20 -25.57 14.12
N TYR A 714 -22.15 -25.88 14.89
CA TYR A 714 -22.17 -26.97 15.86
C TYR A 714 -23.27 -26.79 16.92
N LYS A 715 -23.37 -25.60 17.53
CA LYS A 715 -24.38 -25.30 18.56
C LYS A 715 -25.80 -25.39 18.01
N MET A 716 -26.04 -24.85 16.82
CA MET A 716 -27.35 -24.92 16.15
C MET A 716 -27.73 -26.38 15.83
N ARG A 717 -26.78 -27.17 15.29
CA ARG A 717 -26.97 -28.59 14.99
C ARG A 717 -27.38 -29.38 16.24
N HIS A 718 -26.70 -29.15 17.36
CA HIS A 718 -27.00 -29.81 18.62
C HIS A 718 -28.37 -29.41 19.17
N LYS A 719 -28.66 -28.10 19.28
CA LYS A 719 -29.94 -27.59 19.82
C LYS A 719 -31.14 -28.00 18.96
N ALA A 720 -31.02 -27.93 17.64
CA ALA A 720 -32.08 -28.35 16.73
C ALA A 720 -32.30 -29.88 16.80
N GLY A 721 -31.22 -30.66 16.88
CA GLY A 721 -31.30 -32.11 17.05
C GLY A 721 -31.88 -32.58 18.39
N GLN A 722 -31.80 -31.74 19.44
CA GLN A 722 -32.47 -31.98 20.72
C GLN A 722 -33.96 -31.65 20.66
N LYS A 723 -34.34 -30.59 19.95
CA LYS A 723 -35.74 -30.16 19.83
C LYS A 723 -36.57 -31.06 18.92
N TRP A 724 -35.97 -31.54 17.83
CA TRP A 724 -36.61 -32.44 16.87
C TRP A 724 -35.79 -33.72 16.70
N PRO A 725 -35.81 -34.65 17.68
CA PRO A 725 -35.00 -35.87 17.63
C PRO A 725 -35.46 -36.84 16.53
N GLU A 726 -36.75 -36.80 16.15
CA GLU A 726 -37.37 -37.69 15.17
C GLU A 726 -37.03 -37.38 13.70
N ASP A 727 -36.57 -36.16 13.40
CA ASP A 727 -36.21 -35.77 12.02
C ASP A 727 -34.69 -35.60 11.89
N ASP A 728 -34.04 -36.67 11.44
CA ASP A 728 -32.59 -36.70 11.24
C ASP A 728 -32.07 -35.64 10.25
N ARG A 729 -32.93 -35.11 9.37
CA ARG A 729 -32.54 -34.09 8.39
C ARG A 729 -32.28 -32.74 9.05
N VAL A 730 -32.94 -32.45 10.17
CA VAL A 730 -32.87 -31.16 10.89
C VAL A 730 -31.43 -30.77 11.20
N ARG A 731 -30.64 -31.74 11.69
CA ARG A 731 -29.23 -31.55 12.08
C ARG A 731 -28.37 -31.06 10.91
N THR A 732 -28.72 -31.46 9.69
CA THR A 732 -28.01 -31.06 8.47
C THR A 732 -28.61 -29.78 7.89
N CYS A 733 -29.94 -29.71 7.76
CA CYS A 733 -30.65 -28.58 7.18
C CYS A 733 -30.40 -27.26 7.93
N VAL A 734 -30.22 -27.29 9.25
CA VAL A 734 -29.96 -26.07 10.04
C VAL A 734 -28.60 -25.44 9.71
N VAL A 735 -27.59 -26.26 9.39
CA VAL A 735 -26.26 -25.78 8.99
C VAL A 735 -26.30 -25.30 7.54
N THR A 736 -26.90 -26.08 6.65
CA THR A 736 -26.98 -25.76 5.23
C THR A 736 -27.88 -24.56 4.92
N ALA A 737 -28.87 -24.26 5.78
CA ALA A 737 -29.71 -23.06 5.69
C ALA A 737 -28.92 -21.73 5.81
N PHE A 738 -27.71 -21.76 6.37
CA PHE A 738 -26.81 -20.60 6.39
C PHE A 738 -25.72 -20.73 5.35
N ILE A 739 -24.97 -21.84 5.35
CA ILE A 739 -23.79 -22.00 4.49
C ILE A 739 -24.17 -22.09 3.00
N PHE A 740 -25.22 -22.82 2.65
CA PHE A 740 -25.66 -22.95 1.26
C PHE A 740 -26.67 -21.86 0.91
N LEU A 741 -27.82 -21.86 1.59
CA LEU A 741 -28.94 -21.00 1.21
C LEU A 741 -28.64 -19.50 1.32
N ARG A 742 -27.77 -19.07 2.24
CA ARG A 742 -27.51 -17.64 2.54
C ARG A 742 -26.11 -17.15 2.24
N LEU A 743 -25.19 -18.05 1.86
CA LEU A 743 -23.81 -17.70 1.56
C LEU A 743 -23.38 -18.23 0.18
N LEU A 744 -23.22 -19.54 0.01
CA LEU A 744 -22.66 -20.11 -1.21
C LEU A 744 -23.61 -20.06 -2.42
N CYS A 745 -24.89 -20.41 -2.26
CA CYS A 745 -25.86 -20.39 -3.36
C CYS A 745 -26.15 -18.96 -3.86
N PRO A 746 -26.35 -17.96 -2.98
CA PRO A 746 -26.42 -16.56 -3.42
C PRO A 746 -25.15 -16.08 -4.11
N ALA A 747 -23.97 -16.52 -3.68
CA ALA A 747 -22.70 -16.17 -4.31
C ALA A 747 -22.52 -16.79 -5.70
N LEU A 748 -22.99 -18.03 -5.92
CA LEU A 748 -23.04 -18.63 -7.26
C LEU A 748 -24.09 -17.96 -8.16
N HIS A 749 -25.24 -17.58 -7.60
CA HIS A 749 -26.31 -16.95 -8.36
C HIS A 749 -25.95 -15.53 -8.82
N ASN A 750 -25.32 -14.75 -7.95
CA ASN A 750 -24.85 -13.39 -8.25
C ASN A 750 -23.38 -13.22 -7.83
N PRO A 751 -22.42 -13.75 -8.62
CA PRO A 751 -20.99 -13.69 -8.31
C PRO A 751 -20.45 -12.26 -8.16
N LYS A 752 -21.03 -11.31 -8.91
CA LYS A 752 -20.64 -9.89 -8.86
C LYS A 752 -20.94 -9.28 -7.49
N ALA A 753 -22.12 -9.54 -6.91
CA ALA A 753 -22.50 -9.00 -5.60
C ALA A 753 -21.63 -9.55 -4.43
N PHE A 754 -20.90 -10.65 -4.67
CA PHE A 754 -19.94 -11.22 -3.73
C PHE A 754 -18.49 -10.90 -4.09
N ASN A 755 -18.27 -10.00 -5.06
CA ASN A 755 -16.94 -9.61 -5.52
C ASN A 755 -16.07 -10.82 -5.95
N LEU A 756 -16.70 -11.81 -6.59
CA LEU A 756 -16.02 -12.98 -7.15
C LEU A 756 -15.59 -12.75 -8.61
N VAL A 757 -16.27 -11.82 -9.29
CA VAL A 757 -16.01 -11.43 -10.69
C VAL A 757 -16.17 -9.92 -10.84
N THR A 758 -15.42 -9.33 -11.78
CA THR A 758 -15.45 -7.89 -12.10
C THR A 758 -16.74 -7.51 -12.83
N GLU A 759 -17.16 -8.35 -13.79
CA GLU A 759 -18.34 -8.14 -14.61
C GLU A 759 -19.35 -9.28 -14.42
N ALA A 760 -20.63 -9.00 -14.68
CA ALA A 760 -21.66 -10.02 -14.56
C ALA A 760 -21.46 -11.10 -15.64
N PRO A 761 -21.54 -12.41 -15.32
CA PRO A 761 -21.40 -13.47 -16.31
C PRO A 761 -22.38 -13.29 -17.47
N HIS A 762 -21.94 -13.63 -18.68
CA HIS A 762 -22.79 -13.62 -19.87
C HIS A 762 -23.95 -14.61 -19.72
N ALA A 763 -24.98 -14.49 -20.58
CA ALA A 763 -26.26 -15.17 -20.38
C ALA A 763 -26.15 -16.70 -20.24
N GLU A 764 -25.27 -17.34 -21.01
CA GLU A 764 -25.02 -18.79 -20.97
C GLU A 764 -24.36 -19.24 -19.65
N ALA A 765 -23.23 -18.62 -19.27
CA ALA A 765 -22.61 -18.87 -17.97
C ALA A 765 -23.56 -18.62 -16.80
N ARG A 766 -24.37 -17.54 -16.85
CA ARG A 766 -25.38 -17.26 -15.83
C ARG A 766 -26.44 -18.36 -15.74
N ASN A 767 -26.89 -18.90 -16.87
CA ASN A 767 -27.84 -20.01 -16.89
C ASN A 767 -27.21 -21.27 -16.29
N THR A 768 -25.98 -21.61 -16.66
CA THR A 768 -25.23 -22.74 -16.09
C THR A 768 -25.03 -22.60 -14.58
N LEU A 769 -24.60 -21.44 -14.10
CA LEU A 769 -24.43 -21.16 -12.67
C LEU A 769 -25.76 -21.23 -11.92
N LEU A 770 -26.85 -20.70 -12.48
CA LEU A 770 -28.19 -20.83 -11.90
C LEU A 770 -28.62 -22.29 -11.80
N ALA A 771 -28.32 -23.07 -12.82
CA ALA A 771 -28.60 -24.49 -12.88
C ALA A 771 -27.84 -25.23 -11.76
N VAL A 772 -26.52 -25.02 -11.63
CA VAL A 772 -25.66 -25.60 -10.57
C VAL A 772 -26.17 -25.17 -9.19
N THR A 773 -26.50 -23.89 -9.02
CA THR A 773 -27.05 -23.33 -7.79
C THR A 773 -28.34 -24.04 -7.36
N LYS A 774 -29.29 -24.26 -8.29
CA LYS A 774 -30.55 -24.95 -7.99
C LYS A 774 -30.30 -26.40 -7.55
N SER A 775 -29.40 -27.11 -8.22
CA SER A 775 -29.04 -28.49 -7.87
C SER A 775 -28.37 -28.58 -6.49
N LEU A 776 -27.40 -27.71 -6.19
CA LEU A 776 -26.78 -27.62 -4.87
C LEU A 776 -27.79 -27.23 -3.79
N GLN A 777 -28.70 -26.29 -4.08
CA GLN A 777 -29.71 -25.89 -3.11
C GLN A 777 -30.64 -27.04 -2.76
N LYS A 778 -31.09 -27.83 -3.75
CA LYS A 778 -31.92 -29.03 -3.50
C LYS A 778 -31.17 -30.11 -2.71
N LEU A 779 -29.89 -30.32 -3.02
CA LEU A 779 -29.03 -31.24 -2.26
C LEU A 779 -28.89 -30.79 -0.81
N SER A 780 -28.65 -29.49 -0.59
CA SER A 780 -28.46 -28.91 0.75
C SER A 780 -29.71 -28.99 1.63
N ASN A 781 -30.89 -29.02 1.01
CA ASN A 781 -32.18 -29.19 1.68
C ASN A 781 -32.56 -30.66 1.87
N LEU A 782 -31.74 -31.61 1.41
CA LEU A 782 -32.05 -33.05 1.38
C LEU A 782 -33.44 -33.32 0.75
N SER A 783 -33.76 -32.60 -0.33
CA SER A 783 -35.07 -32.65 -0.95
C SER A 783 -35.31 -33.98 -1.67
N GLN A 784 -36.48 -34.57 -1.45
CA GLN A 784 -36.95 -35.74 -2.20
C GLN A 784 -37.53 -35.35 -3.57
N ASN A 785 -38.04 -34.13 -3.73
CA ASN A 785 -38.60 -33.64 -5.00
C ASN A 785 -37.49 -33.03 -5.88
N VAL A 786 -36.82 -33.91 -6.62
CA VAL A 786 -35.74 -33.56 -7.54
C VAL A 786 -36.15 -33.57 -9.01
N ASP A 787 -37.31 -34.12 -9.36
CA ASP A 787 -37.78 -34.28 -10.75
C ASP A 787 -38.04 -32.95 -11.47
N SER A 788 -38.25 -31.87 -10.71
CA SER A 788 -38.35 -30.51 -11.25
C SER A 788 -36.99 -29.85 -11.57
N LEU A 789 -35.86 -30.55 -11.39
CA LEU A 789 -34.55 -30.04 -11.83
C LEU A 789 -34.34 -30.30 -13.32
N PRO A 790 -33.86 -29.31 -14.09
CA PRO A 790 -33.55 -29.51 -15.50
C PRO A 790 -32.37 -30.48 -15.73
N PHE A 791 -31.46 -30.63 -14.75
CA PHE A 791 -30.33 -31.56 -14.76
C PHE A 791 -29.88 -31.84 -13.31
N GLY A 792 -29.02 -32.85 -13.10
CA GLY A 792 -28.44 -33.14 -11.78
C GLY A 792 -29.35 -33.86 -10.77
N ALA A 793 -30.55 -34.30 -11.16
CA ALA A 793 -31.46 -35.04 -10.28
C ALA A 793 -30.85 -36.36 -9.76
N SER A 794 -30.15 -37.12 -10.61
CA SER A 794 -29.41 -38.33 -10.21
C SER A 794 -28.26 -38.03 -9.26
N PHE A 795 -27.53 -36.94 -9.52
CA PHE A 795 -26.46 -36.47 -8.64
C PHE A 795 -26.99 -36.12 -7.24
N VAL A 796 -28.11 -35.40 -7.15
CA VAL A 796 -28.70 -35.01 -5.85
C VAL A 796 -29.14 -36.25 -5.06
N ARG A 797 -29.74 -37.25 -5.71
CA ARG A 797 -30.12 -38.51 -5.04
C ARG A 797 -28.90 -39.26 -4.48
N ASN A 798 -27.82 -39.32 -5.26
CA ASN A 798 -26.64 -40.11 -4.90
C ASN A 798 -25.74 -39.45 -3.85
N ASN A 799 -25.85 -38.14 -3.63
CA ASN A 799 -24.92 -37.39 -2.76
C ASN A 799 -25.55 -36.88 -1.45
N GLN A 800 -26.75 -37.34 -1.08
CA GLN A 800 -27.42 -36.90 0.16
C GLN A 800 -26.60 -37.20 1.42
N GLU A 801 -25.98 -38.39 1.50
CA GLU A 801 -25.10 -38.76 2.61
C GLU A 801 -23.81 -37.93 2.63
N THR A 802 -23.22 -37.66 1.46
CA THR A 802 -22.08 -36.75 1.34
C THR A 802 -22.39 -35.36 1.90
N MET A 803 -23.60 -34.84 1.66
CA MET A 803 -24.04 -33.56 2.20
C MET A 803 -24.20 -33.60 3.73
N LYS A 804 -24.63 -34.73 4.31
CA LYS A 804 -24.67 -34.90 5.77
C LYS A 804 -23.26 -34.91 6.38
N GLN A 805 -22.32 -35.61 5.76
CA GLN A 805 -20.90 -35.62 6.17
C GLN A 805 -20.28 -34.23 6.07
N LEU A 806 -20.57 -33.48 5.00
CA LEU A 806 -20.11 -32.11 4.84
C LEU A 806 -20.63 -31.19 5.96
N ALA A 807 -21.93 -31.27 6.29
CA ALA A 807 -22.50 -30.47 7.36
C ALA A 807 -21.88 -30.78 8.73
N GLU A 808 -21.45 -32.03 8.94
CA GLU A 808 -20.70 -32.43 10.13
C GLU A 808 -19.26 -31.91 10.11
N ALA A 809 -18.55 -32.02 8.98
CA ALA A 809 -17.19 -31.53 8.81
C ALA A 809 -17.07 -30.01 9.00
N ILE A 810 -18.10 -29.24 8.66
CA ILE A 810 -18.15 -27.80 8.92
C ILE A 810 -18.14 -27.51 10.42
N CYS A 811 -18.72 -28.35 11.26
CA CYS A 811 -18.89 -28.09 12.68
C CYS A 811 -17.60 -28.32 13.48
N VAL A 812 -17.31 -27.44 14.45
CA VAL A 812 -16.22 -27.63 15.42
C VAL A 812 -16.77 -27.49 16.84
N LYS A 813 -16.36 -28.39 17.75
CA LYS A 813 -16.89 -28.47 19.12
C LYS A 813 -16.37 -27.35 20.03
N GLU A 814 -15.14 -26.91 19.82
CA GLU A 814 -14.46 -25.92 20.65
C GLU A 814 -13.97 -24.76 19.79
N LEU A 815 -14.07 -23.54 20.34
CA LEU A 815 -13.64 -22.33 19.66
C LEU A 815 -12.22 -21.98 20.11
N ASP A 816 -11.25 -22.26 19.25
CA ASP A 816 -9.87 -21.80 19.44
C ASP A 816 -9.74 -20.32 19.06
N ARG A 817 -9.18 -19.52 19.97
CA ARG A 817 -8.99 -18.06 19.84
C ARG A 817 -7.54 -17.63 19.69
N GLU A 818 -6.59 -18.56 19.63
CA GLU A 818 -5.14 -18.22 19.65
C GLU A 818 -4.71 -17.33 18.47
N ASN A 819 -5.40 -17.39 17.33
CA ASN A 819 -5.09 -16.64 16.11
C ASN A 819 -5.98 -15.41 15.85
N ASP A 820 -6.81 -15.01 16.82
CA ASP A 820 -7.77 -13.92 16.61
C ASP A 820 -7.05 -12.56 16.63
N ARG A 821 -6.68 -12.09 15.43
CA ARG A 821 -6.03 -10.78 15.23
C ARG A 821 -6.92 -9.72 15.86
N ASN A 822 -6.36 -8.84 16.70
CA ASN A 822 -7.10 -7.70 17.23
C ASN A 822 -7.57 -6.82 16.06
N VAL A 823 -8.84 -6.92 15.70
CA VAL A 823 -9.45 -6.08 14.66
C VAL A 823 -9.58 -4.68 15.25
N SER A 824 -8.94 -3.70 14.64
CA SER A 824 -9.05 -2.30 15.05
C SER A 824 -10.37 -1.72 14.54
N ILE A 825 -11.43 -1.83 15.34
CA ILE A 825 -12.78 -1.34 14.98
C ILE A 825 -12.99 0.07 15.54
N ASP A 826 -13.55 0.97 14.73
CA ASP A 826 -14.02 2.29 15.21
C ASP A 826 -15.29 2.13 16.05
N VAL A 827 -15.11 1.84 17.34
CA VAL A 827 -16.20 1.58 18.28
C VAL A 827 -17.10 2.80 18.45
N ALA A 828 -16.52 4.00 18.50
CA ALA A 828 -17.26 5.24 18.70
C ALA A 828 -18.31 5.47 17.60
N ARG A 829 -17.93 5.19 16.35
CA ARG A 829 -18.86 5.24 15.21
C ARG A 829 -20.00 4.25 15.32
N ASN A 830 -19.69 2.99 15.60
CA ASN A 830 -20.73 1.97 15.68
C ASN A 830 -21.70 2.25 16.83
N LEU A 831 -21.20 2.73 17.97
CA LEU A 831 -22.03 3.18 19.09
C LEU A 831 -22.84 4.44 18.75
N ALA A 832 -22.29 5.39 17.99
CA ALA A 832 -23.03 6.55 17.52
C ALA A 832 -24.17 6.18 16.57
N LYS A 833 -23.94 5.25 15.63
CA LYS A 833 -24.99 4.69 14.75
C LYS A 833 -26.10 4.04 15.59
N ILE A 834 -25.76 3.27 16.62
CA ILE A 834 -26.75 2.66 17.52
C ILE A 834 -27.51 3.73 18.31
N HIS A 835 -26.82 4.73 18.87
CA HIS A 835 -27.44 5.85 19.56
C HIS A 835 -28.43 6.60 18.66
N GLN A 836 -28.08 6.83 17.40
CA GLN A 836 -28.98 7.45 16.42
C GLN A 836 -30.21 6.59 16.14
N CYS A 837 -30.04 5.28 15.93
CA CYS A 837 -31.17 4.36 15.75
C CYS A 837 -32.14 4.43 16.94
N CYS A 838 -31.62 4.48 18.17
CA CYS A 838 -32.42 4.62 19.39
C CYS A 838 -33.10 6.00 19.47
N SER A 839 -32.37 7.07 19.14
CA SER A 839 -32.88 8.45 19.21
C SER A 839 -33.98 8.71 18.20
N ALA A 840 -33.88 8.14 17.00
CA ALA A 840 -34.92 8.21 15.97
C ALA A 840 -36.24 7.55 16.42
N ARG A 841 -36.19 6.66 17.43
CA ARG A 841 -37.33 5.91 17.98
C ARG A 841 -37.63 6.27 19.43
N TYR A 842 -37.19 7.44 19.86
CA TYR A 842 -37.30 7.88 21.25
C TYR A 842 -38.74 7.81 21.78
N GLU A 843 -39.73 8.25 21.00
CA GLU A 843 -41.13 8.22 21.43
C GLU A 843 -41.69 6.80 21.58
N GLN A 844 -41.31 5.86 20.71
CA GLN A 844 -41.70 4.45 20.83
C GLN A 844 -41.05 3.80 22.06
N LEU A 845 -39.77 4.07 22.29
CA LEU A 845 -39.05 3.63 23.49
C LEU A 845 -39.69 4.19 24.76
N LYS A 846 -40.12 5.45 24.74
CA LYS A 846 -40.80 6.11 25.86
C LYS A 846 -42.14 5.47 26.16
N GLU A 847 -42.90 5.06 25.15
CA GLU A 847 -44.15 4.32 25.35
C GLU A 847 -43.91 2.94 25.95
N MET A 848 -42.96 2.17 25.39
CA MET A 848 -42.58 0.84 25.91
C MET A 848 -41.99 0.90 27.32
N SER A 849 -41.31 1.99 27.67
CA SER A 849 -40.72 2.20 29.00
C SER A 849 -41.77 2.23 30.12
N LYS A 850 -43.05 2.48 29.80
CA LYS A 850 -44.12 2.42 30.80
C LYS A 850 -44.30 0.99 31.35
N ASN A 851 -43.95 -0.02 30.55
CA ASN A 851 -44.24 -1.43 30.82
C ASN A 851 -42.98 -2.28 31.12
N SER A 852 -41.76 -1.77 30.90
CA SER A 852 -40.50 -2.49 31.15
C SER A 852 -39.44 -1.59 31.77
N ASP A 853 -38.86 -2.03 32.88
CA ASP A 853 -37.79 -1.30 33.58
C ASP A 853 -36.46 -1.32 32.81
N GLU A 854 -36.22 -2.36 32.00
CA GLU A 854 -35.09 -2.46 31.09
C GLU A 854 -35.15 -1.34 30.04
N VAL A 855 -36.32 -1.13 29.43
CA VAL A 855 -36.53 -0.06 28.44
C VAL A 855 -36.38 1.33 29.08
N LYS A 856 -36.77 1.50 30.35
CA LYS A 856 -36.51 2.77 31.09
C LYS A 856 -35.02 3.06 31.18
N LYS A 857 -34.18 2.06 31.47
CA LYS A 857 -32.71 2.24 31.52
C LYS A 857 -32.15 2.66 30.16
N ILE A 858 -32.61 2.03 29.08
CA ILE A 858 -32.24 2.40 27.70
C ILE A 858 -32.59 3.86 27.44
N LEU A 859 -33.82 4.26 27.78
CA LEU A 859 -34.32 5.62 27.54
C LEU A 859 -33.51 6.69 28.29
N ILE A 860 -33.16 6.45 29.55
CA ILE A 860 -32.35 7.37 30.37
C ILE A 860 -30.98 7.63 29.71
N VAL A 861 -30.33 6.57 29.23
CA VAL A 861 -29.03 6.70 28.58
C VAL A 861 -29.14 7.41 27.22
N VAL A 862 -30.19 7.13 26.45
CA VAL A 862 -30.44 7.84 25.18
C VAL A 862 -30.69 9.33 25.41
N ASP A 863 -31.49 9.69 26.42
CA ASP A 863 -31.75 11.09 26.80
C ASP A 863 -30.48 11.81 27.27
N MET A 864 -29.66 11.16 28.10
CA MET A 864 -28.35 11.68 28.51
C MET A 864 -27.45 11.95 27.29
N LEU A 865 -27.35 11.00 26.36
CA LEU A 865 -26.52 11.15 25.16
C LEU A 865 -27.04 12.22 24.21
N ASN A 866 -28.36 12.40 24.10
CA ASN A 866 -28.95 13.50 23.33
C ASN A 866 -28.54 14.86 23.90
N LYS A 867 -28.67 15.04 25.22
CA LYS A 867 -28.25 16.26 25.92
C LYS A 867 -26.76 16.54 25.78
N HIS A 868 -25.91 15.52 25.92
CA HIS A 868 -24.46 15.67 25.71
C HIS A 868 -24.16 16.09 24.27
N LYS A 869 -24.81 15.46 23.29
CA LYS A 869 -24.64 15.79 21.87
C LYS A 869 -25.00 17.25 21.58
N ASP A 870 -26.12 17.72 22.12
CA ASP A 870 -26.56 19.12 21.97
C ASP A 870 -25.56 20.09 22.62
N HIS A 871 -25.06 19.76 23.82
CA HIS A 871 -24.04 20.56 24.49
C HIS A 871 -22.76 20.70 23.64
N TYR A 872 -22.24 19.58 23.14
CA TYR A 872 -21.06 19.56 22.28
C TYR A 872 -21.26 20.34 20.96
N ILE A 873 -22.43 20.21 20.33
CA ILE A 873 -22.77 20.97 19.11
C ILE A 873 -22.77 22.48 19.41
N ASN A 874 -23.37 22.88 20.54
CA ASN A 874 -23.41 24.29 20.95
C ASN A 874 -22.02 24.85 21.27
N GLU A 875 -21.16 24.10 21.96
CA GLU A 875 -19.78 24.50 22.22
C GLU A 875 -18.97 24.66 20.93
N CYS A 876 -19.11 23.72 19.99
CA CYS A 876 -18.47 23.85 18.67
C CYS A 876 -18.93 25.11 17.95
N ASN A 877 -20.24 25.36 17.85
CA ASN A 877 -20.78 26.55 17.18
C ASN A 877 -20.27 27.85 17.82
N ASN A 878 -20.17 27.90 19.16
CA ASN A 878 -19.65 29.05 19.90
C ASN A 878 -18.13 29.25 19.69
N SER A 879 -17.38 28.16 19.50
CA SER A 879 -15.93 28.22 19.23
C SER A 879 -15.59 28.66 17.80
N TYR A 880 -16.49 28.46 16.82
CA TYR A 880 -16.34 28.97 15.45
C TYR A 880 -16.74 30.45 15.29
N ALA A 881 -17.51 30.99 16.25
CA ALA A 881 -17.92 32.40 16.27
C ALA A 881 -16.89 33.33 16.95
N ARG A 882 -15.85 32.76 17.58
CA ARG A 882 -14.68 33.46 18.15
C ARG A 882 -13.49 33.27 17.23
#